data_AF-F2LRC0-F1
#
_entry.id   AF-F2LRC0-F1
#
_cell.length_a   1.000
_cell.length_b   1.000
_cell.length_c   1.000
_cell.angle_alpha   90.00
_cell.angle_beta   90.00
_cell.angle_gamma   90.00
#
_symmetry.space_group_name_H-M   'P 1'
#
loop_
_entity.id
_entity.type
_entity.pdbx_description
1 polymer ?
#
loop_
_entity_poly.entity_id
_entity_poly.type
_entity_poly.pdbx_seq_one_letter_code
_entity_poly.pdbx_strand_id
1 'polypeptide(L)'
;MNKNAHRLVHSRLRSMVMAVAETTTAEGKSASGEARRVKRSSGMRAAAVLAVSAVAGALSTPVQAQIVGAGPSAPAVIQTPNGLPQVNINKPGGSGVSVNTYNQFDVQKAGAILNNSATMVQTQLGGWINGNPNFGPNDAARIIVNQVNSPNPSQIRGALEIAGARAELVLANPSGIYLDGAGFINTSRATLTTGLPFYGPDGSLVGYNVNRGLVTVAGAGLNASNLDQVDIISRAVQANAAIYAKNLNVIAGANQVNHDTLAATPIAGDGPVPAVAIDVAQLGGMYANRVFLVGNSAGVGVANAGTIAAQAGDLTLQSNGRLVLTGKTTASGNLALSAANGIQNSGTTYAQQSLSGSIGTDLTNSGTLAAQQDTSVTAGSVNSTGTLGAGVNNDGAVGQGGNLNLTVSGQLSATGQNAAGGNASLTGASVNLAGSQTTANGNLSLNATAGDVNLSSATTSAQGTVNAKASGTVINDHGGVSSGGSMTLTGASLSNHGGTITQYGSSAMGMNIRGTLDNSASGLIQTNATDLTLTLAELDNAGGTITHAGTGTLTIAPGTGANAGAGALNNASGTIVTKGQAIVQAAGWNNAGGILAAQRGIDATISGHLNNAQGLLRSDASLSLTNGGALSNQGGQISSTHDLSIAAATLQGGGTYSTTHDANVHLQGDYTAASDTQFNVGHDLAFTLPGTFTNNASLQSVNTLSVDAGNIVNAGTLTAGGLLHTQSTNLTNTGALVGASASLNATNTISNLGPTALIGTSDSNGTLDILARDIENRDDTTATDSMATTAIFGMGKVVLAGGKDASGSYANAALVNNVSALIQSGADMELHADKVTSTRRVMKTSTSQIDPASLAQFGVPINGRTGQIGVKDPDSIGGVYTEPPHGGQWNSTYQFTTYYADSATATRRMNSTHTKRIATAMW
;
A
#
# COMPACT_ATOMS: atom_id res chain seq x y z
N MET A 1 10.66 30.05 18.27
CA MET A 1 9.41 30.18 19.05
C MET A 1 9.02 31.65 19.10
N ASN A 2 7.74 31.97 18.82
CA ASN A 2 7.15 33.31 18.92
C ASN A 2 7.23 33.79 20.38
N LYS A 3 7.72 35.02 20.60
CA LYS A 3 7.97 35.65 21.91
C LYS A 3 6.74 35.75 22.83
N ASN A 4 5.52 35.59 22.28
CA ASN A 4 4.25 35.79 22.99
C ASN A 4 3.30 34.56 22.96
N ALA A 5 3.74 33.37 22.55
CA ALA A 5 2.94 32.13 22.58
C ALA A 5 1.53 32.25 21.94
N HIS A 6 1.46 32.85 20.75
CA HIS A 6 0.24 32.94 19.95
C HIS A 6 0.41 32.24 18.60
N ARG A 7 -0.65 31.58 18.13
CA ARG A 7 -0.77 31.05 16.77
C ARG A 7 -1.92 31.70 16.02
N LEU A 8 -1.79 31.81 14.71
CA LEU A 8 -2.86 32.28 13.84
C LEU A 8 -3.76 31.11 13.45
N VAL A 9 -5.07 31.24 13.66
CA VAL A 9 -6.07 30.23 13.29
C VAL A 9 -7.19 30.89 12.51
N HIS A 10 -7.60 30.29 11.39
CA HIS A 10 -8.72 30.78 10.59
C HIS A 10 -10.06 30.48 11.28
N SER A 11 -10.83 31.51 11.63
CA SER A 11 -12.14 31.37 12.26
C SER A 11 -13.23 31.25 11.21
N ARG A 12 -13.83 30.07 11.06
CA ARG A 12 -14.91 29.80 10.09
C ARG A 12 -16.19 30.61 10.34
N LEU A 13 -16.45 30.97 11.61
CA LEU A 13 -17.61 31.78 12.01
C LEU A 13 -17.44 33.28 11.70
N ARG A 14 -16.20 33.75 11.56
CA ARG A 14 -15.88 35.16 11.32
C ARG A 14 -15.22 35.41 9.96
N SER A 15 -14.96 34.36 9.19
CA SER A 15 -14.27 34.38 7.88
C SER A 15 -12.98 35.21 7.88
N MET A 16 -12.18 35.09 8.94
CA MET A 16 -10.90 35.79 9.06
C MET A 16 -9.91 35.03 9.96
N VAL A 17 -8.61 35.35 9.80
CA VAL A 17 -7.52 34.79 10.60
C VAL A 17 -7.41 35.54 11.93
N MET A 18 -7.41 34.82 13.04
CA MET A 18 -7.37 35.36 14.39
C MET A 18 -6.14 34.83 15.14
N ALA A 19 -5.51 35.68 15.96
CA ALA A 19 -4.46 35.24 16.89
C ALA A 19 -5.08 34.58 18.13
N VAL A 20 -4.63 33.37 18.47
CA VAL A 20 -5.10 32.59 19.62
C VAL A 20 -3.90 32.22 20.50
N ALA A 21 -4.02 32.38 21.82
CA ALA A 21 -2.98 32.00 22.79
C ALA A 21 -2.83 30.47 22.85
N GLU A 22 -1.59 29.97 22.86
CA GLU A 22 -1.27 28.54 22.86
C GLU A 22 -1.52 27.84 24.21
N THR A 23 -1.84 28.59 25.27
CA THR A 23 -1.94 28.09 26.66
C THR A 23 -3.37 27.95 27.21
N THR A 24 -4.41 28.11 26.40
CA THR A 24 -5.80 27.92 26.87
C THR A 24 -6.38 26.58 26.45
N THR A 25 -6.71 25.73 27.42
CA THR A 25 -7.53 24.52 27.23
C THR A 25 -9.01 24.91 27.13
N ALA A 26 -9.64 24.65 25.99
CA ALA A 26 -11.08 24.83 25.81
C ALA A 26 -11.83 23.53 26.13
N GLU A 27 -12.73 23.56 27.09
CA GLU A 27 -13.80 22.55 27.20
C GLU A 27 -14.87 22.88 26.15
N GLY A 28 -15.18 21.91 25.29
CA GLY A 28 -16.08 22.08 24.16
C GLY A 28 -17.52 22.43 24.59
N LYS A 29 -18.12 23.39 23.89
CA LYS A 29 -19.57 23.67 23.96
C LYS A 29 -20.34 22.56 23.24
N SER A 30 -21.18 21.84 23.97
CA SER A 30 -22.31 21.08 23.43
C SER A 30 -23.43 22.03 23.00
N ALA A 31 -24.06 21.73 21.87
CA ALA A 31 -25.24 22.42 21.36
C ALA A 31 -26.52 21.77 21.92
N SER A 32 -26.87 22.08 23.16
CA SER A 32 -28.25 21.99 23.68
C SER A 32 -28.30 22.52 25.11
N GLY A 33 -29.26 23.39 25.41
CA GLY A 33 -29.46 23.96 26.74
C GLY A 33 -29.89 22.96 27.80
N GLU A 34 -29.76 23.42 29.04
CA GLU A 34 -30.18 22.83 30.32
C GLU A 34 -29.26 21.79 30.98
N ALA A 35 -28.62 22.24 32.05
CA ALA A 35 -27.91 21.42 33.01
C ALA A 35 -28.89 20.69 33.93
N ARG A 36 -28.83 19.35 33.95
CA ARG A 36 -29.37 18.55 35.06
C ARG A 36 -28.27 17.64 35.61
N ARG A 37 -27.95 17.88 36.88
CA ARG A 37 -26.95 17.16 37.67
C ARG A 37 -27.40 15.71 37.85
N VAL A 38 -26.66 14.76 37.25
CA VAL A 38 -26.79 13.33 37.55
C VAL A 38 -25.45 12.82 38.07
N LYS A 39 -25.43 12.46 39.35
CA LYS A 39 -24.40 11.60 39.93
C LYS A 39 -24.53 10.22 39.27
N ARG A 40 -23.48 9.73 38.62
CA ARG A 40 -23.22 8.29 38.57
C ARG A 40 -21.75 7.97 38.37
N SER A 41 -21.32 7.12 39.29
CA SER A 41 -20.09 6.36 39.37
C SER A 41 -19.68 5.71 38.05
N SER A 42 -18.41 5.90 37.68
CA SER A 42 -17.68 4.97 36.83
C SER A 42 -16.24 4.92 37.35
N GLY A 43 -15.84 3.73 37.80
CA GLY A 43 -14.49 3.47 38.28
C GLY A 43 -13.55 3.42 37.09
N MET A 44 -12.59 4.34 37.06
CA MET A 44 -11.32 4.13 36.37
C MET A 44 -10.23 4.29 37.41
N ARG A 45 -9.53 3.18 37.66
CA ARG A 45 -8.33 3.12 38.48
C ARG A 45 -7.20 3.81 37.73
N ALA A 46 -7.14 5.14 37.83
CA ALA A 46 -5.88 5.86 37.65
C ALA A 46 -5.07 5.63 38.93
N ALA A 47 -4.10 4.72 38.88
CA ALA A 47 -3.10 4.57 39.93
C ALA A 47 -2.13 5.76 39.84
N ALA A 48 -2.59 6.95 40.26
CA ALA A 48 -1.71 8.00 40.69
C ALA A 48 -1.03 7.49 41.97
N VAL A 49 0.26 7.16 41.88
CA VAL A 49 1.12 6.93 43.04
C VAL A 49 1.28 8.29 43.74
N LEU A 50 0.27 8.64 44.53
CA LEU A 50 0.37 9.66 45.56
C LEU A 50 1.34 9.11 46.60
N ALA A 51 2.54 9.69 46.65
CA ALA A 51 3.48 9.51 47.74
C ALA A 51 2.81 9.99 49.04
N VAL A 52 2.16 9.08 49.74
CA VAL A 52 1.64 9.31 51.10
C VAL A 52 2.85 9.39 52.01
N SER A 53 3.31 10.62 52.23
CA SER A 53 4.21 10.98 53.32
C SER A 53 3.42 10.90 54.62
N ALA A 54 3.31 9.71 55.21
CA ALA A 54 2.84 9.55 56.57
C ALA A 54 4.06 9.45 57.51
N VAL A 55 4.64 10.61 57.86
CA VAL A 55 5.49 10.71 59.04
C VAL A 55 4.57 11.02 60.21
N ALA A 56 4.20 9.99 60.97
CA ALA A 56 3.65 10.18 62.31
C ALA A 56 4.81 10.64 63.21
N GLY A 57 4.82 11.92 63.56
CA GLY A 57 5.74 12.50 64.53
C GLY A 57 5.47 11.93 65.91
N ALA A 58 6.33 11.00 66.36
CA ALA A 58 6.57 10.78 67.77
C ALA A 58 7.71 11.72 68.19
N LEU A 59 7.45 12.56 69.18
CA LEU A 59 8.42 13.49 69.77
C LEU A 59 9.66 12.73 70.23
N SER A 60 10.79 12.92 69.54
CA SER A 60 12.10 12.48 69.99
C SER A 60 12.74 13.56 70.85
N THR A 61 13.23 13.16 72.02
CA THR A 61 14.17 13.97 72.81
C THR A 61 15.45 14.21 71.99
N PRO A 62 16.15 15.34 72.17
CA PRO A 62 17.38 15.63 71.44
C PRO A 62 18.48 14.66 71.89
N VAL A 63 18.67 13.57 71.15
CA VAL A 63 19.85 12.72 71.28
C VAL A 63 21.01 13.49 70.68
N GLN A 64 22.03 13.77 71.48
CA GLN A 64 23.30 14.30 71.01
C GLN A 64 23.89 13.30 70.01
N ALA A 65 23.91 13.65 68.73
CA ALA A 65 24.50 12.81 67.69
C ALA A 65 26.03 12.71 67.93
N GLN A 66 26.50 11.49 68.21
CA GLN A 66 27.84 11.18 68.67
C GLN A 66 28.30 9.81 68.14
N ILE A 67 29.61 9.61 67.98
CA ILE A 67 30.21 8.30 67.72
C ILE A 67 30.48 7.61 69.07
N VAL A 68 29.85 6.46 69.30
CA VAL A 68 29.92 5.73 70.57
C VAL A 68 30.23 4.25 70.32
N GLY A 69 31.46 3.85 70.62
CA GLY A 69 31.90 2.44 70.56
C GLY A 69 31.12 1.56 71.53
N ALA A 70 30.77 0.33 71.12
CA ALA A 70 30.05 -0.62 71.96
C ALA A 70 30.30 -2.07 71.53
N GLY A 71 30.17 -3.01 72.46
CA GLY A 71 30.34 -4.44 72.20
C GLY A 71 31.82 -4.90 72.20
N PRO A 72 32.07 -6.17 71.80
CA PRO A 72 33.40 -6.81 71.93
C PRO A 72 34.52 -6.18 71.10
N SER A 73 34.16 -5.40 70.07
CA SER A 73 35.11 -4.70 69.20
C SER A 73 34.88 -3.18 69.24
N ALA A 74 34.51 -2.65 70.41
CA ALA A 74 34.36 -1.21 70.61
C ALA A 74 35.71 -0.48 70.47
N PRO A 75 35.86 0.45 69.52
CA PRO A 75 37.09 1.25 69.42
C PRO A 75 37.12 2.37 70.46
N ALA A 76 38.31 2.90 70.73
CA ALA A 76 38.45 4.11 71.54
C ALA A 76 38.10 5.36 70.70
N VAL A 77 37.09 6.11 71.14
CA VAL A 77 36.70 7.39 70.52
C VAL A 77 37.19 8.53 71.42
N ILE A 78 38.10 9.33 70.90
CA ILE A 78 38.69 10.51 71.57
C ILE A 78 38.39 11.78 70.77
N GLN A 79 38.78 12.93 71.30
CA GLN A 79 38.72 14.19 70.57
C GLN A 79 40.11 14.57 70.05
N THR A 80 40.16 15.03 68.80
CA THR A 80 41.34 15.69 68.24
C THR A 80 41.58 17.06 68.90
N PRO A 81 42.76 17.67 68.70
CA PRO A 81 43.06 19.01 69.23
C PRO A 81 42.08 20.10 68.78
N ASN A 82 41.43 19.95 67.62
CA ASN A 82 40.43 20.88 67.11
C ASN A 82 38.98 20.42 67.36
N GLY A 83 38.76 19.43 68.23
CA GLY A 83 37.44 19.03 68.72
C GLY A 83 36.63 18.13 67.81
N LEU A 84 37.25 17.54 66.77
CA LEU A 84 36.64 16.49 65.96
C LEU A 84 36.76 15.11 66.62
N PRO A 85 35.73 14.25 66.54
CA PRO A 85 35.83 12.86 66.96
C PRO A 85 36.92 12.11 66.18
N GLN A 86 37.84 11.49 66.91
CA GLN A 86 38.84 10.57 66.39
C GLN A 86 38.57 9.16 66.93
N VAL A 87 38.37 8.21 66.03
CA VAL A 87 38.26 6.80 66.33
C VAL A 87 39.63 6.16 66.16
N ASN A 88 40.23 5.71 67.25
CA ASN A 88 41.36 4.79 67.22
C ASN A 88 40.83 3.39 66.93
N ILE A 89 40.81 3.03 65.65
CA ILE A 89 40.25 1.76 65.17
C ILE A 89 41.02 0.57 65.76
N ASN A 90 40.36 -0.58 65.87
CA ASN A 90 40.98 -1.79 66.37
C ASN A 90 42.08 -2.29 65.43
N LYS A 91 43.06 -3.00 65.99
CA LYS A 91 44.11 -3.67 65.20
C LYS A 91 43.48 -4.62 64.16
N PRO A 92 43.87 -4.56 62.87
CA PRO A 92 43.31 -5.45 61.86
C PRO A 92 43.72 -6.92 62.10
N GLY A 93 42.87 -7.84 61.67
CA GLY A 93 43.20 -9.28 61.62
C GLY A 93 44.18 -9.63 60.50
N GLY A 94 44.54 -10.92 60.36
CA GLY A 94 45.48 -11.40 59.33
C GLY A 94 45.03 -11.15 57.88
N SER A 95 43.74 -10.93 57.65
CA SER A 95 43.13 -10.55 56.37
C SER A 95 43.22 -9.04 56.05
N GLY A 96 43.74 -8.24 56.99
CA GLY A 96 43.83 -6.77 56.90
C GLY A 96 42.52 -6.05 57.23
N VAL A 97 41.52 -6.73 57.80
CA VAL A 97 40.22 -6.16 58.18
C VAL A 97 40.23 -5.70 59.65
N SER A 98 39.94 -4.43 59.89
CA SER A 98 39.68 -3.86 61.22
C SER A 98 38.18 -3.77 61.46
N VAL A 99 37.67 -4.52 62.43
CA VAL A 99 36.24 -4.52 62.80
C VAL A 99 36.02 -3.64 64.02
N ASN A 100 35.09 -2.69 63.91
CA ASN A 100 34.80 -1.68 64.92
C ASN A 100 33.29 -1.63 65.15
N THR A 101 32.84 -1.86 66.38
CA THR A 101 31.41 -1.95 66.73
C THR A 101 30.93 -0.76 67.55
N TYR A 102 29.71 -0.29 67.27
CA TYR A 102 29.16 0.95 67.82
C TYR A 102 27.69 0.80 68.26
N ASN A 103 27.29 1.58 69.26
CA ASN A 103 25.87 1.78 69.61
C ASN A 103 25.30 3.03 68.90
N GLN A 104 26.15 3.95 68.45
CA GLN A 104 25.77 5.05 67.57
C GLN A 104 27.00 5.45 66.75
N PHE A 105 26.80 5.75 65.48
CA PHE A 105 27.85 6.28 64.61
C PHE A 105 27.25 7.41 63.78
N ASP A 106 27.37 8.63 64.30
CA ASP A 106 26.93 9.86 63.64
C ASP A 106 28.13 10.77 63.39
N VAL A 107 28.17 11.36 62.20
CA VAL A 107 29.20 12.32 61.81
C VAL A 107 28.55 13.68 61.61
N GLN A 108 29.00 14.64 62.40
CA GLN A 108 28.54 16.03 62.30
C GLN A 108 29.12 16.70 61.04
N LYS A 109 28.62 17.90 60.71
CA LYS A 109 29.11 18.68 59.55
C LYS A 109 30.62 18.92 59.55
N ALA A 110 31.23 19.03 60.72
CA ALA A 110 32.66 19.23 60.87
C ALA A 110 33.51 17.98 60.51
N GLY A 111 32.89 16.80 60.45
CA GLY A 111 33.54 15.54 60.09
C GLY A 111 34.01 14.69 61.29
N ALA A 112 34.65 13.56 60.97
CA ALA A 112 35.25 12.64 61.94
C ALA A 112 36.47 11.93 61.33
N ILE A 113 37.39 11.46 62.17
CA ILE A 113 38.63 10.82 61.74
C ILE A 113 38.69 9.37 62.22
N LEU A 114 39.07 8.46 61.33
CA LEU A 114 39.41 7.07 61.61
C LEU A 114 40.94 6.94 61.57
N ASN A 115 41.57 6.68 62.71
CA ASN A 115 43.02 6.68 62.83
C ASN A 115 43.62 5.34 62.39
N ASN A 116 44.07 5.25 61.13
CA ASN A 116 44.71 4.07 60.53
C ASN A 116 46.24 4.20 60.44
N SER A 117 46.85 4.98 61.33
CA SER A 117 48.30 5.22 61.34
C SER A 117 48.96 4.67 62.59
N ALA A 118 50.09 3.98 62.48
CA ALA A 118 50.92 3.60 63.63
C ALA A 118 51.80 4.76 64.14
N THR A 119 51.89 5.86 63.38
CA THR A 119 52.76 7.02 63.67
C THR A 119 51.96 8.31 63.61
N MET A 120 52.54 9.40 64.14
CA MET A 120 51.93 10.73 64.05
C MET A 120 51.76 11.13 62.57
N VAL A 121 50.57 11.57 62.19
CA VAL A 121 50.21 11.88 60.79
C VAL A 121 49.39 13.17 60.72
N GLN A 122 49.58 13.94 59.65
CA GLN A 122 48.77 15.11 59.38
C GLN A 122 47.48 14.70 58.66
N THR A 123 46.34 15.10 59.21
CA THR A 123 45.00 14.93 58.64
C THR A 123 44.51 16.24 58.03
N GLN A 124 43.60 16.17 57.07
CA GLN A 124 42.96 17.31 56.43
C GLN A 124 41.95 17.99 57.34
N LEU A 125 41.19 17.21 58.11
CA LEU A 125 40.14 17.71 59.01
C LEU A 125 40.68 18.11 60.38
N GLY A 126 41.59 17.31 60.96
CA GLY A 126 41.99 17.39 62.37
C GLY A 126 43.38 17.98 62.64
N GLY A 127 44.14 18.31 61.60
CA GLY A 127 45.56 18.65 61.73
C GLY A 127 46.41 17.44 62.13
N TRP A 128 47.49 17.67 62.88
CA TRP A 128 48.37 16.60 63.36
C TRP A 128 47.70 15.79 64.47
N ILE A 129 47.61 14.48 64.28
CA ILE A 129 47.12 13.54 65.30
C ILE A 129 48.21 12.52 65.64
N ASN A 130 48.20 12.02 66.87
CA ASN A 130 49.08 10.92 67.29
C ASN A 130 48.72 9.62 66.56
N GLY A 131 49.71 8.72 66.44
CA GLY A 131 49.47 7.36 65.97
C GLY A 131 48.44 6.62 66.82
N ASN A 132 47.74 5.69 66.20
CA ASN A 132 46.77 4.82 66.84
C ASN A 132 47.48 3.91 67.86
N PRO A 133 47.14 4.00 69.16
CA PRO A 133 47.77 3.19 70.20
C PRO A 133 47.60 1.68 70.02
N ASN A 134 46.63 1.26 69.21
CA ASN A 134 46.37 -0.16 68.92
C ASN A 134 47.38 -0.77 67.93
N PHE A 135 48.20 0.04 67.26
CA PHE A 135 49.01 -0.37 66.10
C PHE A 135 50.52 -0.40 66.41
N GLY A 136 51.21 -1.42 65.91
CA GLY A 136 52.65 -1.45 65.70
C GLY A 136 53.04 -1.13 64.25
N PRO A 137 54.35 -1.19 63.91
CA PRO A 137 54.81 -0.98 62.53
C PRO A 137 54.13 -1.95 61.56
N ASN A 138 53.55 -1.42 60.47
CA ASN A 138 52.81 -2.16 59.44
C ASN A 138 51.42 -2.72 59.82
N ASP A 139 50.86 -2.36 60.98
CA ASP A 139 49.50 -2.79 61.39
C ASP A 139 48.36 -1.98 60.74
N ALA A 140 48.60 -1.29 59.61
CA ALA A 140 47.57 -0.51 58.95
C ALA A 140 46.48 -1.41 58.35
N ALA A 141 45.21 -1.10 58.63
CA ALA A 141 44.08 -1.81 58.07
C ALA A 141 43.93 -1.51 56.57
N ARG A 142 43.61 -2.55 55.80
CA ARG A 142 43.20 -2.44 54.39
C ARG A 142 41.71 -2.14 54.26
N ILE A 143 40.89 -2.71 55.16
CA ILE A 143 39.44 -2.52 55.21
C ILE A 143 39.06 -2.15 56.65
N ILE A 144 38.35 -1.04 56.82
CA ILE A 144 37.85 -0.57 58.11
C ILE A 144 36.33 -0.76 58.13
N VAL A 145 35.85 -1.73 58.91
CA VAL A 145 34.42 -2.00 59.08
C VAL A 145 33.92 -1.31 60.33
N ASN A 146 32.94 -0.42 60.14
CA ASN A 146 32.21 0.26 61.21
C ASN A 146 30.79 -0.30 61.26
N GLN A 147 30.54 -1.18 62.23
CA GLN A 147 29.27 -1.87 62.39
C GLN A 147 28.48 -1.29 63.56
N VAL A 148 27.31 -0.73 63.27
CA VAL A 148 26.42 -0.15 64.26
C VAL A 148 25.34 -1.17 64.62
N ASN A 149 25.18 -1.43 65.92
CA ASN A 149 24.17 -2.32 66.45
C ASN A 149 23.21 -1.54 67.37
N SER A 150 22.31 -0.77 66.76
CA SER A 150 21.36 0.11 67.46
C SER A 150 20.08 0.23 66.66
N PRO A 151 18.92 0.51 67.29
CA PRO A 151 17.67 0.78 66.58
C PRO A 151 17.66 2.10 65.78
N ASN A 152 18.67 2.96 65.96
CA ASN A 152 18.73 4.26 65.32
C ASN A 152 19.57 4.24 64.03
N PRO A 153 19.14 4.93 62.96
CA PRO A 153 19.95 5.10 61.77
C PRO A 153 21.17 5.99 62.02
N SER A 154 22.25 5.76 61.28
CA SER A 154 23.44 6.61 61.29
C SER A 154 23.19 7.91 60.53
N GLN A 155 23.54 9.05 61.13
CA GLN A 155 23.45 10.38 60.53
C GLN A 155 24.84 10.83 60.08
N ILE A 156 25.12 10.84 58.78
CA ILE A 156 26.41 11.22 58.22
C ILE A 156 26.25 12.55 57.49
N ARG A 157 26.71 13.62 58.13
CA ARG A 157 26.48 15.01 57.69
C ARG A 157 27.75 15.77 57.30
N GLY A 158 28.90 15.10 57.32
CA GLY A 158 30.21 15.67 57.01
C GLY A 158 31.18 14.60 56.53
N ALA A 159 32.45 14.98 56.37
CA ALA A 159 33.46 14.08 55.85
C ALA A 159 33.95 13.05 56.90
N LEU A 160 34.14 11.79 56.49
CA LEU A 160 34.98 10.84 57.21
C LEU A 160 36.37 10.83 56.60
N GLU A 161 37.39 11.00 57.42
CA GLU A 161 38.79 10.92 57.00
C GLU A 161 39.48 9.70 57.59
N ILE A 162 40.20 8.95 56.74
CA ILE A 162 41.12 7.90 57.20
C ILE A 162 42.51 8.50 57.36
N ALA A 163 43.01 8.61 58.59
CA ALA A 163 44.36 9.10 58.84
C ALA A 163 45.40 8.01 58.60
N GLY A 164 46.53 8.33 57.97
CA GLY A 164 47.59 7.36 57.67
C GLY A 164 47.38 6.64 56.34
N ALA A 165 47.53 5.32 56.34
CA ALA A 165 47.43 4.53 55.12
C ALA A 165 46.01 4.55 54.53
N ARG A 166 45.90 4.77 53.22
CA ARG A 166 44.65 4.71 52.45
C ARG A 166 44.02 3.32 52.59
N ALA A 167 42.72 3.27 52.88
CA ALA A 167 41.99 2.03 53.10
C ALA A 167 40.56 2.08 52.53
N GLU A 168 39.90 0.93 52.51
CA GLU A 168 38.47 0.84 52.28
C GLU A 168 37.69 1.12 53.57
N LEU A 169 36.49 1.66 53.41
CA LEU A 169 35.59 2.00 54.50
C LEU A 169 34.25 1.28 54.31
N VAL A 170 33.80 0.57 55.34
CA VAL A 170 32.44 0.04 55.40
C VAL A 170 31.72 0.70 56.57
N LEU A 171 30.56 1.28 56.32
CA LEU A 171 29.63 1.74 57.34
C LEU A 171 28.36 0.88 57.25
N ALA A 172 28.17 0.02 58.24
CA ALA A 172 27.07 -0.94 58.28
C ALA A 172 26.12 -0.63 59.43
N ASN A 173 24.88 -0.23 59.13
CA ASN A 173 23.83 0.00 60.12
C ASN A 173 22.48 -0.54 59.63
N PRO A 174 22.02 -1.71 60.14
CA PRO A 174 20.74 -2.30 59.73
C PRO A 174 19.50 -1.44 59.99
N SER A 175 19.59 -0.43 60.83
CA SER A 175 18.47 0.48 61.11
C SER A 175 18.36 1.61 60.10
N GLY A 176 19.40 1.84 59.28
CA GLY A 176 19.42 2.81 58.18
C GLY A 176 20.63 3.74 58.21
N ILE A 177 20.82 4.47 57.12
CA ILE A 177 21.88 5.48 56.98
C ILE A 177 21.27 6.71 56.30
N TYR A 178 21.47 7.89 56.91
CA TYR A 178 21.05 9.18 56.39
C TYR A 178 22.28 10.01 56.02
N LEU A 179 22.31 10.53 54.78
CA LEU A 179 23.44 11.23 54.19
C LEU A 179 23.02 12.65 53.81
N ASP A 180 23.72 13.65 54.35
CA ASP A 180 23.47 15.08 54.11
C ASP A 180 24.80 15.86 54.09
N GLY A 181 25.44 15.94 52.92
CA GLY A 181 26.79 16.50 52.79
C GLY A 181 27.89 15.52 53.19
N ALA A 182 27.61 14.22 53.09
CA ALA A 182 28.58 13.17 53.37
C ALA A 182 29.72 13.17 52.35
N GLY A 183 30.94 12.87 52.81
CA GLY A 183 32.11 12.72 51.96
C GLY A 183 33.19 11.85 52.62
N PHE A 184 34.20 11.46 51.85
CA PHE A 184 35.24 10.56 52.31
C PHE A 184 36.62 11.08 51.90
N ILE A 185 37.58 11.05 52.82
CA ILE A 185 38.94 11.53 52.61
C ILE A 185 39.90 10.37 52.87
N ASN A 186 40.87 10.21 51.96
CA ASN A 186 41.85 9.12 51.99
C ASN A 186 41.22 7.71 52.00
N THR A 187 40.08 7.57 51.31
CA THR A 187 39.36 6.30 51.15
C THR A 187 39.43 5.85 49.69
N SER A 188 39.70 4.57 49.42
CA SER A 188 39.64 3.99 48.07
C SER A 188 38.23 3.59 47.66
N ARG A 189 37.54 2.90 48.57
CA ARG A 189 36.19 2.41 48.40
C ARG A 189 35.37 2.68 49.65
N ALA A 190 34.14 3.19 49.48
CA ALA A 190 33.19 3.33 50.59
C ALA A 190 31.96 2.45 50.34
N THR A 191 31.66 1.56 51.29
CA THR A 191 30.43 0.76 51.28
C THR A 191 29.51 1.25 52.39
N LEU A 192 28.36 1.78 51.99
CA LEU A 192 27.29 2.26 52.85
C LEU A 192 26.18 1.21 52.84
N THR A 193 26.04 0.46 53.93
CA THR A 193 25.17 -0.72 53.93
C THR A 193 24.22 -0.79 55.11
N THR A 194 22.99 -1.26 54.85
CA THR A 194 22.07 -1.69 55.92
C THR A 194 22.15 -3.20 56.15
N GLY A 195 23.04 -3.89 55.44
CA GLY A 195 23.32 -5.29 55.67
C GLY A 195 24.25 -5.51 56.85
N LEU A 196 24.05 -6.61 57.57
CA LEU A 196 25.00 -7.10 58.56
C LEU A 196 26.21 -7.71 57.84
N PRO A 197 27.45 -7.23 58.09
CA PRO A 197 28.65 -7.84 57.53
C PRO A 197 28.82 -9.29 58.02
N PHE A 198 29.30 -10.18 57.15
CA PHE A 198 29.72 -11.53 57.53
C PHE A 198 31.11 -11.85 56.99
N TYR A 199 31.82 -12.71 57.72
CA TYR A 199 33.26 -12.91 57.56
C TYR A 199 33.58 -14.38 57.27
N GLY A 200 34.69 -14.60 56.55
CA GLY A 200 35.23 -15.92 56.27
C GLY A 200 35.94 -16.53 57.49
N PRO A 201 36.32 -17.81 57.42
CA PRO A 201 37.05 -18.50 58.49
C PRO A 201 38.39 -17.84 58.85
N ASP A 202 39.00 -17.13 57.90
CA ASP A 202 40.26 -16.38 58.02
C ASP A 202 40.07 -14.92 58.49
N GLY A 203 38.83 -14.51 58.79
CA GLY A 203 38.48 -13.15 59.17
C GLY A 203 38.43 -12.16 57.99
N SER A 204 38.44 -12.63 56.75
CA SER A 204 38.19 -11.77 55.57
C SER A 204 36.73 -11.32 55.51
N LEU A 205 36.45 -10.14 54.96
CA LEU A 205 35.08 -9.65 54.75
C LEU A 205 34.51 -10.30 53.49
N VAL A 206 33.49 -11.16 53.64
CA VAL A 206 32.91 -11.91 52.51
C VAL A 206 31.74 -11.15 51.88
N GLY A 207 30.93 -10.47 52.70
CA GLY A 207 29.77 -9.76 52.18
C GLY A 207 28.84 -9.21 53.26
N TYR A 208 27.60 -8.92 52.84
CA TYR A 208 26.57 -8.26 53.65
C TYR A 208 25.23 -8.99 53.53
N ASN A 209 24.58 -9.24 54.66
CA ASN A 209 23.21 -9.79 54.70
C ASN A 209 22.21 -8.66 54.92
N VAL A 210 21.48 -8.31 53.86
CA VAL A 210 20.55 -7.17 53.82
C VAL A 210 19.12 -7.68 53.92
N ASN A 211 18.46 -7.45 55.06
CA ASN A 211 17.05 -7.84 55.24
C ASN A 211 16.12 -6.63 55.50
N ARG A 212 16.65 -5.48 55.93
CA ARG A 212 15.91 -4.26 56.28
C ARG A 212 16.77 -2.99 56.15
N GLY A 213 16.19 -1.85 56.48
CA GLY A 213 16.88 -0.55 56.58
C GLY A 213 16.86 0.26 55.29
N LEU A 214 16.80 1.58 55.44
CA LEU A 214 16.77 2.55 54.34
C LEU A 214 18.08 3.34 54.30
N VAL A 215 18.61 3.56 53.10
CA VAL A 215 19.64 4.59 52.87
C VAL A 215 18.98 5.79 52.22
N THR A 216 19.08 6.96 52.85
CA THR A 216 18.53 8.21 52.34
C THR A 216 19.65 9.21 52.08
N VAL A 217 19.73 9.72 50.85
CA VAL A 217 20.57 10.87 50.47
C VAL A 217 19.68 12.09 50.34
N ALA A 218 19.95 13.14 51.12
CA ALA A 218 19.17 14.36 51.16
C ALA A 218 20.10 15.59 51.37
N GLY A 219 19.50 16.78 51.49
CA GLY A 219 20.23 18.02 51.78
C GLY A 219 21.36 18.28 50.79
N ALA A 220 22.60 18.39 51.28
CA ALA A 220 23.79 18.64 50.45
C ALA A 220 24.28 17.41 49.66
N GLY A 221 23.66 16.23 49.83
CA GLY A 221 23.94 15.04 49.04
C GLY A 221 25.10 14.19 49.53
N LEU A 222 25.69 13.41 48.63
CA LEU A 222 26.86 12.56 48.85
C LEU A 222 27.93 12.89 47.80
N ASN A 223 29.11 13.33 48.25
CA ASN A 223 30.26 13.53 47.36
C ASN A 223 31.34 12.47 47.60
N ALA A 224 31.47 11.57 46.65
CA ALA A 224 32.50 10.54 46.62
C ALA A 224 33.20 10.48 45.24
N SER A 225 33.27 11.63 44.56
CA SER A 225 33.94 11.77 43.26
C SER A 225 35.44 11.49 43.31
N ASN A 226 36.05 11.58 44.49
CA ASN A 226 37.46 11.27 44.75
C ASN A 226 37.72 9.78 45.05
N LEU A 227 36.68 8.97 45.25
CA LEU A 227 36.79 7.54 45.50
C LEU A 227 36.86 6.77 44.19
N ASP A 228 37.48 5.60 44.23
CA ASP A 228 37.54 4.71 43.08
C ASP A 228 36.20 3.97 42.93
N GLN A 229 35.53 3.66 44.04
CA GLN A 229 34.22 3.01 44.06
C GLN A 229 33.39 3.41 45.29
N VAL A 230 32.08 3.53 45.08
CA VAL A 230 31.09 3.61 46.17
C VAL A 230 30.01 2.59 45.94
N ASP A 231 29.69 1.86 47.01
CA ASP A 231 28.58 0.93 47.04
C ASP A 231 27.54 1.37 48.06
N ILE A 232 26.29 1.47 47.63
CA ILE A 232 25.14 1.65 48.50
C ILE A 232 24.36 0.34 48.46
N ILE A 233 24.35 -0.38 49.59
CA ILE A 233 23.80 -1.74 49.65
C ILE A 233 22.72 -1.77 50.75
N SER A 234 21.45 -1.80 50.40
CA SER A 234 20.39 -1.66 51.40
C SER A 234 19.07 -2.32 51.02
N ARG A 235 18.10 -2.36 51.95
CA ARG A 235 16.77 -2.89 51.62
C ARG A 235 16.03 -1.97 50.64
N ALA A 236 16.21 -0.66 50.81
CA ALA A 236 15.74 0.39 49.92
C ALA A 236 16.69 1.60 49.93
N VAL A 237 16.70 2.37 48.85
CA VAL A 237 17.50 3.60 48.67
C VAL A 237 16.60 4.74 48.19
N GLN A 238 16.75 5.90 48.81
CA GLN A 238 16.14 7.16 48.36
C GLN A 238 17.22 8.19 48.08
N ALA A 239 17.30 8.65 46.83
CA ALA A 239 18.19 9.72 46.40
C ALA A 239 17.37 10.99 46.15
N ASN A 240 17.21 11.80 47.21
CA ASN A 240 16.51 13.09 47.17
C ASN A 240 17.45 14.29 46.91
N ALA A 241 18.76 14.04 46.91
CA ALA A 241 19.81 15.00 46.57
C ALA A 241 20.89 14.32 45.68
N ALA A 242 21.88 15.07 45.23
CA ALA A 242 22.90 14.58 44.31
C ALA A 242 23.87 13.57 44.97
N ILE A 243 24.20 12.51 44.25
CA ILE A 243 25.25 11.54 44.53
C ILE A 243 26.31 11.68 43.45
N TYR A 244 27.54 12.00 43.81
CA TYR A 244 28.69 12.09 42.91
C TYR A 244 29.70 10.98 43.20
N ALA A 245 30.13 10.21 42.19
CA ALA A 245 31.13 9.14 42.35
C ALA A 245 31.94 8.90 41.06
N LYS A 246 33.03 8.13 41.10
CA LYS A 246 33.61 7.55 39.86
C LYS A 246 32.85 6.31 39.44
N ASN A 247 32.83 5.28 40.29
CA ASN A 247 32.05 4.07 40.09
C ASN A 247 30.97 4.00 41.18
N LEU A 248 29.70 4.09 40.79
CA LEU A 248 28.56 3.99 41.72
C LEU A 248 27.86 2.65 41.52
N ASN A 249 27.79 1.84 42.58
CA ASN A 249 26.94 0.66 42.63
C ASN A 249 25.84 0.85 43.66
N VAL A 250 24.60 0.56 43.30
CA VAL A 250 23.47 0.63 44.22
C VAL A 250 22.71 -0.69 44.13
N ILE A 251 22.69 -1.44 45.23
CA ILE A 251 22.02 -2.74 45.30
C ILE A 251 20.94 -2.64 46.36
N ALA A 252 19.69 -2.64 45.90
CA ALA A 252 18.51 -2.57 46.75
C ALA A 252 17.75 -3.90 46.73
N GLY A 253 17.18 -4.27 47.88
CA GLY A 253 16.36 -5.47 48.04
C GLY A 253 16.83 -6.32 49.22
N ALA A 254 16.10 -7.39 49.50
CA ALA A 254 16.52 -8.36 50.51
C ALA A 254 17.52 -9.34 49.89
N ASN A 255 18.82 -9.13 50.13
CA ASN A 255 19.88 -9.89 49.48
C ASN A 255 21.06 -10.19 50.41
N GLN A 256 21.71 -11.32 50.19
CA GLN A 256 23.10 -11.53 50.56
C GLN A 256 23.97 -10.99 49.41
N VAL A 257 24.82 -10.01 49.67
CA VAL A 257 25.65 -9.34 48.67
C VAL A 257 27.11 -9.62 48.95
N ASN A 258 27.82 -10.19 47.98
CA ASN A 258 29.26 -10.44 48.09
C ASN A 258 30.06 -9.13 48.03
N HIS A 259 31.10 -8.99 48.85
CA HIS A 259 31.89 -7.76 48.95
C HIS A 259 32.69 -7.49 47.67
N ASP A 260 33.36 -8.48 47.08
CA ASP A 260 34.25 -8.26 45.94
C ASP A 260 33.49 -8.17 44.61
N THR A 261 32.58 -9.11 44.38
CA THR A 261 31.87 -9.25 43.09
C THR A 261 30.57 -8.46 43.02
N LEU A 262 30.04 -8.01 44.17
CA LEU A 262 28.71 -7.41 44.29
C LEU A 262 27.56 -8.30 43.82
N ALA A 263 27.79 -9.60 43.65
CA ALA A 263 26.75 -10.57 43.33
C ALA A 263 25.70 -10.58 44.46
N ALA A 264 24.43 -10.40 44.10
CA ALA A 264 23.31 -10.32 45.02
C ALA A 264 22.44 -11.58 44.93
N THR A 265 22.46 -12.39 45.99
CA THR A 265 21.61 -13.58 46.14
C THR A 265 20.39 -13.22 46.99
N PRO A 266 19.15 -13.44 46.52
CA PRO A 266 17.95 -13.12 47.30
C PRO A 266 17.92 -13.84 48.66
N ILE A 267 17.50 -13.14 49.71
CA ILE A 267 17.21 -13.70 51.04
C ILE A 267 15.85 -13.23 51.53
N ALA A 268 15.36 -13.79 52.65
CA ALA A 268 14.14 -13.30 53.28
C ALA A 268 14.33 -11.88 53.84
N GLY A 269 13.43 -10.97 53.45
CA GLY A 269 13.36 -9.62 54.01
C GLY A 269 12.60 -9.59 55.33
N ASP A 270 12.91 -8.60 56.16
CA ASP A 270 12.16 -8.26 57.37
C ASP A 270 11.17 -7.12 57.07
N GLY A 271 9.97 -7.17 57.66
CA GLY A 271 8.91 -6.20 57.45
C GLY A 271 8.27 -6.20 56.04
N PRO A 272 7.43 -5.19 55.73
CA PRO A 272 6.76 -5.08 54.43
C PRO A 272 7.77 -4.84 53.30
N VAL A 273 7.49 -5.39 52.12
CA VAL A 273 8.30 -5.15 50.92
C VAL A 273 8.19 -3.66 50.52
N PRO A 274 9.33 -2.94 50.35
CA PRO A 274 9.31 -1.57 49.87
C PRO A 274 8.59 -1.46 48.51
N ALA A 275 7.74 -0.44 48.36
CA ALA A 275 7.04 -0.19 47.11
C ALA A 275 8.00 0.15 45.95
N VAL A 276 9.08 0.87 46.27
CA VAL A 276 10.18 1.23 45.38
C VAL A 276 11.50 0.80 46.04
N ALA A 277 12.35 0.02 45.36
CA ALA A 277 13.64 -0.38 45.94
C ALA A 277 14.69 0.74 45.80
N ILE A 278 14.75 1.41 44.65
CA ILE A 278 15.60 2.59 44.41
C ILE A 278 14.72 3.72 43.89
N ASP A 279 14.63 4.81 44.64
CA ASP A 279 13.82 5.98 44.28
C ASP A 279 14.73 7.21 44.12
N VAL A 280 14.77 7.77 42.91
CA VAL A 280 15.49 9.01 42.59
C VAL A 280 14.47 10.11 42.37
N ALA A 281 14.35 11.03 43.32
CA ALA A 281 13.40 12.12 43.26
C ALA A 281 13.81 13.20 42.24
N GLN A 282 12.87 14.06 41.83
CA GLN A 282 13.11 15.14 40.84
C GLN A 282 14.25 16.09 41.22
N LEU A 283 14.43 16.37 42.52
CA LEU A 283 15.50 17.22 43.04
C LEU A 283 16.81 16.45 43.31
N GLY A 284 16.77 15.13 43.20
CA GLY A 284 17.92 14.24 43.36
C GLY A 284 18.62 13.91 42.06
N GLY A 285 19.76 13.22 42.17
CA GLY A 285 20.42 12.65 41.00
C GLY A 285 21.62 11.79 41.35
N MET A 286 22.01 10.92 40.41
CA MET A 286 23.18 10.07 40.49
C MET A 286 24.10 10.41 39.32
N TYR A 287 25.31 10.86 39.62
CA TYR A 287 26.29 11.32 38.64
C TYR A 287 27.59 10.56 38.88
N ALA A 288 27.95 9.66 37.96
CA ALA A 288 29.19 8.92 38.07
C ALA A 288 29.84 8.64 36.71
N ASN A 289 31.09 8.19 36.67
CA ASN A 289 31.69 7.70 35.42
C ASN A 289 30.97 6.43 34.95
N ARG A 290 30.72 5.50 35.86
CA ARG A 290 29.95 4.26 35.65
C ARG A 290 28.89 4.11 36.74
N VAL A 291 27.71 3.63 36.35
CA VAL A 291 26.57 3.45 37.25
C VAL A 291 25.99 2.03 37.11
N PHE A 292 25.82 1.32 38.22
CA PHE A 292 25.22 -0.02 38.26
C PHE A 292 24.15 -0.08 39.35
N LEU A 293 22.88 -0.27 38.96
CA LEU A 293 21.74 -0.34 39.89
C LEU A 293 21.07 -1.70 39.78
N VAL A 294 20.78 -2.31 40.93
CA VAL A 294 20.01 -3.54 41.04
C VAL A 294 18.86 -3.32 42.03
N GLY A 295 17.62 -3.39 41.55
CA GLY A 295 16.40 -3.30 42.36
C GLY A 295 15.69 -4.65 42.47
N ASN A 296 15.99 -5.41 43.51
CA ASN A 296 15.38 -6.72 43.77
C ASN A 296 14.16 -6.61 44.72
N SER A 297 13.08 -6.02 44.23
CA SER A 297 11.76 -5.99 44.90
C SER A 297 10.65 -6.32 43.89
N ALA A 298 9.59 -7.00 44.35
CA ALA A 298 8.51 -7.47 43.49
C ALA A 298 7.62 -6.35 42.89
N GLY A 299 7.69 -5.12 43.42
CA GLY A 299 6.90 -3.95 43.00
C GLY A 299 7.58 -3.10 41.91
N VAL A 300 7.73 -1.80 42.16
CA VAL A 300 8.62 -0.95 41.34
C VAL A 300 10.04 -1.20 41.84
N GLY A 301 10.91 -1.78 41.01
CA GLY A 301 12.28 -2.04 41.44
C GLY A 301 13.08 -0.75 41.50
N VAL A 302 13.01 0.05 40.44
CA VAL A 302 13.70 1.33 40.34
C VAL A 302 12.76 2.38 39.76
N ALA A 303 12.66 3.53 40.43
CA ALA A 303 11.94 4.71 39.96
C ALA A 303 12.94 5.88 39.83
N ASN A 304 12.96 6.51 38.66
CA ASN A 304 13.78 7.68 38.39
C ASN A 304 12.89 8.83 37.89
N ALA A 305 12.70 9.83 38.74
CA ALA A 305 12.11 11.12 38.39
C ALA A 305 13.15 12.25 38.27
N GLY A 306 14.38 12.03 38.75
CA GLY A 306 15.51 12.96 38.67
C GLY A 306 16.45 12.68 37.49
N THR A 307 17.76 12.75 37.74
CA THR A 307 18.79 12.42 36.75
C THR A 307 19.66 11.25 37.22
N ILE A 308 19.82 10.22 36.40
CA ILE A 308 20.85 9.20 36.54
C ILE A 308 21.76 9.29 35.31
N ALA A 309 23.03 9.61 35.52
CA ALA A 309 23.98 9.89 34.45
C ALA A 309 25.32 9.15 34.67
N ALA A 310 25.65 8.24 33.75
CA ALA A 310 27.02 7.75 33.55
C ALA A 310 27.74 8.68 32.58
N GLN A 311 28.67 9.49 33.09
CA GLN A 311 29.30 10.62 32.41
C GLN A 311 30.54 10.24 31.59
N ALA A 312 31.15 9.09 31.87
CA ALA A 312 32.37 8.64 31.20
C ALA A 312 32.38 7.12 30.89
N GLY A 313 31.23 6.45 30.98
CA GLY A 313 31.14 4.99 30.86
C GLY A 313 29.70 4.49 30.84
N ASP A 314 29.54 3.21 31.17
CA ASP A 314 28.29 2.48 31.03
C ASP A 314 27.32 2.71 32.20
N LEU A 315 26.04 2.55 31.90
CA LEU A 315 24.95 2.54 32.86
C LEU A 315 24.15 1.24 32.76
N THR A 316 24.02 0.52 33.87
CA THR A 316 23.22 -0.70 33.94
C THR A 316 22.12 -0.55 34.99
N LEU A 317 20.87 -0.78 34.59
CA LEU A 317 19.71 -0.82 35.48
C LEU A 317 19.07 -2.21 35.40
N GLN A 318 19.13 -2.96 36.50
CA GLN A 318 18.49 -4.27 36.63
C GLN A 318 17.39 -4.19 37.68
N SER A 319 16.22 -4.75 37.36
CA SER A 319 15.06 -4.76 38.25
C SER A 319 14.30 -6.08 38.13
N ASN A 320 14.03 -6.73 39.26
CA ASN A 320 13.07 -7.84 39.31
C ASN A 320 11.62 -7.35 39.38
N GLY A 321 11.43 -6.05 39.61
CA GLY A 321 10.15 -5.35 39.50
C GLY A 321 10.06 -4.51 38.22
N ARG A 322 9.16 -3.52 38.20
CA ARG A 322 9.04 -2.56 37.10
C ARG A 322 10.10 -1.47 37.19
N LEU A 323 10.65 -1.04 36.04
CA LEU A 323 11.50 0.14 35.94
C LEU A 323 10.65 1.34 35.49
N VAL A 324 10.65 2.43 36.26
CA VAL A 324 9.86 3.64 35.96
C VAL A 324 10.81 4.81 35.74
N LEU A 325 10.92 5.30 34.51
CA LEU A 325 11.85 6.33 34.05
C LEU A 325 11.08 7.56 33.57
N THR A 326 10.76 8.46 34.49
CA THR A 326 10.05 9.72 34.20
C THR A 326 11.00 10.90 34.06
N GLY A 327 12.22 10.78 34.60
CA GLY A 327 13.30 11.76 34.51
C GLY A 327 14.31 11.50 33.39
N LYS A 328 15.58 11.82 33.64
CA LYS A 328 16.69 11.63 32.70
C LYS A 328 17.54 10.42 33.12
N THR A 329 17.77 9.50 32.19
CA THR A 329 18.61 8.32 32.36
C THR A 329 19.60 8.27 31.20
N THR A 330 20.87 8.62 31.42
CA THR A 330 21.83 8.77 30.33
C THR A 330 23.17 8.09 30.56
N ALA A 331 23.77 7.56 29.50
CA ALA A 331 25.13 7.03 29.51
C ALA A 331 25.97 7.62 28.36
N SER A 332 27.23 7.98 28.63
CA SER A 332 28.21 8.27 27.57
C SER A 332 28.75 6.99 26.94
N GLY A 333 28.68 5.87 27.65
CA GLY A 333 28.89 4.51 27.12
C GLY A 333 27.57 3.86 26.74
N ASN A 334 27.48 2.56 27.01
CA ASN A 334 26.29 1.75 26.78
C ASN A 334 25.28 1.91 27.91
N LEU A 335 24.00 1.71 27.57
CA LEU A 335 22.90 1.67 28.51
C LEU A 335 22.23 0.30 28.46
N ALA A 336 22.36 -0.49 29.53
CA ALA A 336 21.72 -1.79 29.65
C ALA A 336 20.54 -1.72 30.64
N LEU A 337 19.35 -2.07 30.17
CA LEU A 337 18.11 -2.08 30.94
C LEU A 337 17.58 -3.51 31.01
N SER A 338 17.37 -4.03 32.22
CA SER A 338 16.74 -5.34 32.42
C SER A 338 15.62 -5.23 33.44
N ALA A 339 14.40 -5.58 33.06
CA ALA A 339 13.25 -5.52 33.96
C ALA A 339 12.31 -6.71 33.78
N ALA A 340 12.06 -7.48 34.85
CA ALA A 340 11.14 -8.62 34.77
C ALA A 340 9.68 -8.20 34.57
N ASN A 341 9.24 -7.12 35.24
CA ASN A 341 7.84 -6.65 35.23
C ASN A 341 7.63 -5.37 34.39
N GLY A 342 8.46 -5.18 33.37
CA GLY A 342 8.27 -4.12 32.38
C GLY A 342 9.07 -2.85 32.62
N ILE A 343 9.03 -1.96 31.63
CA ILE A 343 9.63 -0.63 31.66
C ILE A 343 8.56 0.41 31.32
N GLN A 344 8.46 1.46 32.13
CA GLN A 344 7.72 2.69 31.85
C GLN A 344 8.72 3.80 31.57
N ASN A 345 8.73 4.33 30.35
CA ASN A 345 9.55 5.49 30.00
C ASN A 345 8.66 6.64 29.53
N SER A 346 8.55 7.67 30.37
CA SER A 346 7.94 8.96 29.97
C SER A 346 8.96 10.10 29.96
N GLY A 347 10.20 9.84 30.38
CA GLY A 347 11.30 10.77 30.39
C GLY A 347 12.25 10.59 29.19
N THR A 348 13.53 10.91 29.40
CA THR A 348 14.59 10.71 28.40
C THR A 348 15.53 9.61 28.85
N THR A 349 15.59 8.54 28.08
CA THR A 349 16.47 7.40 28.31
C THR A 349 17.37 7.25 27.09
N TYR A 350 18.66 7.57 27.24
CA TYR A 350 19.56 7.80 26.09
C TYR A 350 21.01 7.33 26.31
N ALA A 351 21.61 6.69 25.31
CA ALA A 351 23.02 6.29 25.30
C ALA A 351 23.81 6.97 24.16
N GLN A 352 25.03 7.43 24.42
CA GLN A 352 25.93 7.86 23.35
C GLN A 352 26.60 6.69 22.61
N GLN A 353 26.59 5.48 23.18
CA GLN A 353 26.89 4.25 22.45
C GLN A 353 25.58 3.51 22.18
N SER A 354 25.45 2.26 22.63
CA SER A 354 24.26 1.45 22.37
C SER A 354 23.35 1.33 23.58
N LEU A 355 22.06 1.19 23.32
CA LEU A 355 21.02 0.88 24.31
C LEU A 355 20.55 -0.56 24.11
N SER A 356 20.57 -1.37 25.18
CA SER A 356 19.96 -2.70 25.20
C SER A 356 18.88 -2.80 26.28
N GLY A 357 17.73 -3.37 25.91
CA GLY A 357 16.59 -3.59 26.79
C GLY A 357 16.14 -5.06 26.78
N SER A 358 16.21 -5.74 27.92
CA SER A 358 15.68 -7.09 28.12
C SER A 358 14.50 -7.05 29.09
N ILE A 359 13.28 -7.22 28.58
CA ILE A 359 12.06 -6.88 29.31
C ILE A 359 11.13 -8.10 29.35
N GLY A 360 10.79 -8.57 30.55
CA GLY A 360 9.96 -9.77 30.71
C GLY A 360 8.51 -9.59 30.25
N THR A 361 7.91 -8.42 30.50
CA THR A 361 6.52 -8.12 30.16
C THR A 361 6.40 -7.07 29.04
N ASP A 362 6.40 -5.79 29.37
CA ASP A 362 5.98 -4.71 28.47
C ASP A 362 6.92 -3.50 28.55
N LEU A 363 7.21 -2.91 27.41
CA LEU A 363 7.76 -1.56 27.31
C LEU A 363 6.65 -0.58 26.98
N THR A 364 6.37 0.37 27.87
CA THR A 364 5.52 1.53 27.56
C THR A 364 6.38 2.77 27.44
N ASN A 365 6.36 3.42 26.27
CA ASN A 365 7.19 4.58 25.97
C ASN A 365 6.36 5.77 25.46
N SER A 366 6.25 6.81 26.27
CA SER A 366 5.69 8.11 25.85
C SER A 366 6.76 9.21 25.76
N GLY A 367 7.98 8.93 26.23
CA GLY A 367 9.13 9.82 26.16
C GLY A 367 10.10 9.46 25.03
N THR A 368 11.41 9.57 25.30
CA THR A 368 12.48 9.19 24.37
C THR A 368 13.22 7.97 24.89
N LEU A 369 13.31 6.92 24.08
CA LEU A 369 14.19 5.78 24.26
C LEU A 369 15.10 5.68 23.03
N ALA A 370 16.34 6.12 23.14
CA ALA A 370 17.21 6.21 21.96
C ALA A 370 18.69 6.01 22.26
N ALA A 371 19.48 5.85 21.21
CA ALA A 371 20.93 5.76 21.28
C ALA A 371 21.59 6.41 20.05
N GLN A 372 22.83 6.89 20.20
CA GLN A 372 23.62 7.39 19.07
C GLN A 372 24.17 6.25 18.19
N GLN A 373 24.27 5.03 18.72
CA GLN A 373 24.54 3.81 17.96
C GLN A 373 23.28 2.95 17.89
N ASP A 374 23.35 1.68 18.31
CA ASP A 374 22.24 0.74 18.20
C ASP A 374 21.26 0.84 19.37
N THR A 375 19.98 0.65 19.10
CA THR A 375 18.94 0.45 20.13
C THR A 375 18.33 -0.93 19.91
N SER A 376 18.50 -1.84 20.86
CA SER A 376 17.96 -3.19 20.82
C SER A 376 17.02 -3.45 22.00
N VAL A 377 15.77 -3.81 21.74
CA VAL A 377 14.78 -4.14 22.77
C VAL A 377 14.16 -5.49 22.49
N THR A 378 14.23 -6.39 23.48
CA THR A 378 13.48 -7.64 23.54
C THR A 378 12.43 -7.52 24.64
N ALA A 379 11.15 -7.69 24.30
CA ALA A 379 10.05 -7.56 25.26
C ALA A 379 8.91 -8.56 25.02
N GLY A 380 8.01 -8.75 25.99
CA GLY A 380 6.74 -9.43 25.73
C GLY A 380 5.81 -8.58 24.84
N SER A 381 5.75 -7.27 25.05
CA SER A 381 5.06 -6.32 24.17
C SER A 381 5.71 -4.93 24.23
N VAL A 382 5.43 -4.11 23.22
CA VAL A 382 5.85 -2.70 23.18
C VAL A 382 4.63 -1.84 22.86
N ASN A 383 4.45 -0.78 23.62
CA ASN A 383 3.49 0.29 23.33
C ASN A 383 4.22 1.64 23.42
N SER A 384 4.51 2.23 22.27
CA SER A 384 5.22 3.50 22.16
C SER A 384 4.40 4.53 21.40
N THR A 385 4.09 5.64 22.07
CA THR A 385 3.60 6.89 21.46
C THR A 385 4.69 7.95 21.38
N GLY A 386 5.83 7.71 22.04
CA GLY A 386 7.01 8.57 22.04
C GLY A 386 8.01 8.25 20.93
N THR A 387 9.28 8.56 21.18
CA THR A 387 10.40 8.30 20.24
C THR A 387 11.11 7.00 20.59
N LEU A 388 11.28 6.13 19.58
CA LEU A 388 12.20 5.00 19.58
C LEU A 388 13.28 5.26 18.53
N GLY A 389 14.54 5.39 18.95
CA GLY A 389 15.61 5.90 18.09
C GLY A 389 16.90 5.09 18.13
N ALA A 390 17.54 4.89 16.99
CA ALA A 390 18.92 4.44 16.88
C ALA A 390 19.65 5.36 15.89
N GLY A 391 20.92 5.65 16.15
CA GLY A 391 21.62 6.68 15.38
C GLY A 391 21.19 8.11 15.68
N VAL A 392 20.48 8.36 16.77
CA VAL A 392 19.93 9.69 17.07
C VAL A 392 20.96 10.48 17.88
N ASN A 393 21.32 11.67 17.42
CA ASN A 393 22.23 12.57 18.10
C ASN A 393 21.56 13.29 19.30
N ASN A 394 22.36 13.93 20.15
CA ASN A 394 21.86 14.67 21.32
C ASN A 394 20.91 15.84 20.97
N ASP A 395 20.96 16.34 19.73
CA ASP A 395 20.07 17.39 19.21
C ASP A 395 18.77 16.83 18.61
N GLY A 396 18.59 15.51 18.63
CA GLY A 396 17.43 14.81 18.06
C GLY A 396 17.56 14.54 16.56
N ALA A 397 18.64 14.95 15.90
CA ALA A 397 18.86 14.64 14.49
C ALA A 397 19.27 13.16 14.30
N VAL A 398 18.80 12.54 13.22
CA VAL A 398 19.19 11.17 12.85
C VAL A 398 20.52 11.21 12.09
N GLY A 399 21.53 10.54 12.61
CA GLY A 399 22.85 10.36 12.00
C GLY A 399 22.88 9.27 10.91
N GLN A 400 24.08 8.91 10.46
CA GLN A 400 24.32 8.01 9.32
C GLN A 400 24.60 6.54 9.70
N GLY A 401 24.26 6.13 10.93
CA GLY A 401 24.46 4.75 11.42
C GLY A 401 23.57 4.44 12.62
N GLY A 402 23.60 3.21 13.13
CA GLY A 402 22.81 2.76 14.27
C GLY A 402 21.50 2.06 13.90
N ASN A 403 21.35 0.81 14.35
CA ASN A 403 20.20 -0.04 14.04
C ASN A 403 19.16 -0.01 15.16
N LEU A 404 17.89 0.13 14.78
CA LEU A 404 16.76 0.00 15.69
C LEU A 404 16.21 -1.42 15.59
N ASN A 405 16.44 -2.25 16.61
CA ASN A 405 16.01 -3.64 16.67
C ASN A 405 14.96 -3.81 17.77
N LEU A 406 13.70 -4.03 17.40
CA LEU A 406 12.60 -4.30 18.33
C LEU A 406 12.09 -5.71 18.07
N THR A 407 12.27 -6.61 19.02
CA THR A 407 11.78 -7.99 18.94
C THR A 407 10.83 -8.26 20.10
N VAL A 408 9.56 -8.49 19.80
CA VAL A 408 8.56 -8.79 20.83
C VAL A 408 7.80 -10.08 20.55
N SER A 409 7.37 -10.78 21.60
CA SER A 409 6.59 -12.01 21.46
C SER A 409 5.09 -11.76 21.23
N GLY A 410 4.58 -10.64 21.72
CA GLY A 410 3.20 -10.18 21.57
C GLY A 410 3.08 -9.03 20.57
N GLN A 411 2.21 -8.05 20.84
CA GLN A 411 2.01 -6.90 19.95
C GLN A 411 3.17 -5.89 20.06
N LEU A 412 3.63 -5.41 18.91
CA LEU A 412 4.49 -4.23 18.76
C LEU A 412 3.64 -3.05 18.28
N SER A 413 3.28 -2.12 19.17
CA SER A 413 2.61 -0.88 18.82
C SER A 413 3.59 0.28 18.98
N ALA A 414 3.98 0.93 17.90
CA ALA A 414 4.93 2.04 17.89
C ALA A 414 4.41 3.20 17.01
N THR A 415 3.37 3.88 17.51
CA THR A 415 2.58 4.89 16.80
C THR A 415 3.13 6.31 16.91
N GLY A 416 4.30 6.48 17.53
CA GLY A 416 5.01 7.76 17.64
C GLY A 416 6.06 7.94 16.55
N GLN A 417 7.29 8.29 16.94
CA GLN A 417 8.43 8.47 16.03
C GLN A 417 9.37 7.27 16.14
N ASN A 418 9.64 6.60 15.02
CA ASN A 418 10.61 5.51 14.93
C ASN A 418 11.71 5.92 13.94
N ALA A 419 12.95 5.99 14.41
CA ALA A 419 14.06 6.46 13.60
C ALA A 419 15.29 5.56 13.72
N ALA A 420 15.87 5.20 12.58
CA ALA A 420 17.15 4.49 12.51
C ALA A 420 18.10 5.19 11.53
N GLY A 421 19.26 5.61 12.01
CA GLY A 421 20.36 6.09 11.16
C GLY A 421 21.00 4.98 10.31
N GLY A 422 20.73 3.72 10.63
CA GLY A 422 21.01 2.53 9.83
C GLY A 422 19.71 1.75 9.52
N ASN A 423 19.68 0.46 9.85
CA ASN A 423 18.50 -0.38 9.60
C ASN A 423 17.49 -0.32 10.75
N ALA A 424 16.21 -0.51 10.43
CA ALA A 424 15.15 -0.72 11.40
C ALA A 424 14.53 -2.11 11.22
N SER A 425 14.49 -2.91 12.28
CA SER A 425 13.87 -4.24 12.33
C SER A 425 12.84 -4.29 13.45
N LEU A 426 11.56 -4.41 13.09
CA LEU A 426 10.42 -4.36 13.99
C LEU A 426 9.64 -5.68 13.85
N THR A 427 9.78 -6.56 14.85
CA THR A 427 9.17 -7.89 14.87
C THR A 427 8.23 -8.06 16.06
N GLY A 428 7.01 -8.54 15.79
CA GLY A 428 6.01 -8.87 16.82
C GLY A 428 5.00 -9.91 16.31
N ALA A 429 4.09 -10.38 17.18
CA ALA A 429 2.92 -11.15 16.76
C ALA A 429 2.06 -10.34 15.78
N SER A 430 1.88 -9.05 16.05
CA SER A 430 1.39 -8.03 15.13
C SER A 430 2.24 -6.76 15.25
N VAL A 431 2.30 -5.97 14.17
CA VAL A 431 3.05 -4.72 14.11
C VAL A 431 2.09 -3.59 13.78
N ASN A 432 1.93 -2.65 14.71
CA ASN A 432 1.07 -1.47 14.56
C ASN A 432 1.91 -0.19 14.58
N LEU A 433 2.00 0.45 13.42
CA LEU A 433 2.66 1.73 13.20
C LEU A 433 1.67 2.81 12.76
N ALA A 434 0.36 2.61 12.97
CA ALA A 434 -0.66 3.55 12.53
C ALA A 434 -0.40 4.96 13.07
N GLY A 435 -0.48 5.96 12.18
CA GLY A 435 -0.20 7.37 12.49
C GLY A 435 1.26 7.71 12.80
N SER A 436 2.19 6.75 12.74
CA SER A 436 3.60 6.99 13.07
C SER A 436 4.36 7.73 11.97
N GLN A 437 5.51 8.31 12.33
CA GLN A 437 6.60 8.57 11.40
C GLN A 437 7.69 7.53 11.61
N THR A 438 7.87 6.65 10.64
CA THR A 438 8.90 5.61 10.65
C THR A 438 9.92 5.85 9.55
N THR A 439 11.20 5.95 9.91
CA THR A 439 12.30 6.27 9.00
C THR A 439 13.50 5.37 9.25
N ALA A 440 14.09 4.85 8.16
CA ALA A 440 15.36 4.14 8.18
C ALA A 440 16.28 4.67 7.07
N ASN A 441 17.50 5.08 7.42
CA ASN A 441 18.49 5.47 6.41
C ASN A 441 19.09 4.24 5.70
N GLY A 442 18.94 3.04 6.27
CA GLY A 442 19.23 1.75 5.64
C GLY A 442 17.94 1.03 5.23
N ASN A 443 17.85 -0.25 5.59
CA ASN A 443 16.70 -1.10 5.31
C ASN A 443 15.65 -1.04 6.43
N LEU A 444 14.38 -1.19 6.07
CA LEU A 444 13.26 -1.34 6.99
C LEU A 444 12.65 -2.74 6.84
N SER A 445 12.61 -3.48 7.95
CA SER A 445 11.96 -4.78 8.06
C SER A 445 10.83 -4.73 9.09
N LEU A 446 9.60 -4.98 8.65
CA LEU A 446 8.40 -5.11 9.49
C LEU A 446 7.92 -6.55 9.41
N ASN A 447 7.87 -7.24 10.55
CA ASN A 447 7.54 -8.67 10.60
C ASN A 447 6.47 -8.96 11.65
N ALA A 448 5.23 -9.13 11.20
CA ALA A 448 4.13 -9.63 12.01
C ALA A 448 4.01 -11.16 11.84
N THR A 449 4.37 -11.92 12.87
CA THR A 449 4.49 -13.38 12.80
C THR A 449 3.14 -14.09 12.81
N ALA A 450 2.08 -13.49 13.34
CA ALA A 450 0.75 -14.09 13.45
C ALA A 450 -0.38 -13.21 12.90
N GLY A 451 -0.26 -11.89 12.98
CA GLY A 451 -1.29 -10.93 12.60
C GLY A 451 -0.83 -9.95 11.52
N ASP A 452 -1.34 -8.72 11.63
CA ASP A 452 -1.22 -7.67 10.61
C ASP A 452 0.03 -6.81 10.78
N VAL A 453 0.44 -6.19 9.67
CA VAL A 453 1.28 -4.99 9.66
C VAL A 453 0.35 -3.81 9.35
N ASN A 454 0.11 -2.95 10.33
CA ASN A 454 -0.75 -1.78 10.20
C ASN A 454 0.07 -0.49 10.06
N LEU A 455 -0.05 0.15 8.90
CA LEU A 455 0.60 1.41 8.49
C LEU A 455 -0.44 2.50 8.20
N SER A 456 -1.68 2.34 8.66
CA SER A 456 -2.76 3.29 8.38
C SER A 456 -2.39 4.70 8.84
N SER A 457 -2.55 5.68 7.95
CA SER A 457 -2.18 7.09 8.22
C SER A 457 -0.72 7.32 8.63
N ALA A 458 0.16 6.32 8.46
CA ALA A 458 1.57 6.42 8.81
C ALA A 458 2.40 6.99 7.65
N THR A 459 3.54 7.62 7.96
CA THR A 459 4.59 7.88 6.96
C THR A 459 5.75 6.93 7.24
N THR A 460 5.97 5.98 6.34
CA THR A 460 6.95 4.90 6.47
C THR A 460 7.94 4.97 5.31
N SER A 461 9.23 5.11 5.61
CA SER A 461 10.25 5.27 4.56
C SER A 461 11.56 4.56 4.91
N ALA A 462 12.21 4.04 3.87
CA ALA A 462 13.58 3.55 3.91
C ALA A 462 14.37 4.04 2.70
N GLN A 463 15.60 4.51 2.90
CA GLN A 463 16.49 4.83 1.76
C GLN A 463 17.01 3.54 1.08
N GLY A 464 17.15 2.45 1.86
CA GLY A 464 17.40 1.11 1.36
C GLY A 464 16.11 0.38 0.99
N THR A 465 16.01 -0.90 1.35
CA THR A 465 14.85 -1.74 1.03
C THR A 465 13.74 -1.61 2.07
N VAL A 466 12.48 -1.78 1.67
CA VAL A 466 11.35 -2.02 2.57
C VAL A 466 10.88 -3.48 2.43
N ASN A 467 10.84 -4.22 3.53
CA ASN A 467 10.23 -5.54 3.62
C ASN A 467 9.13 -5.53 4.68
N ALA A 468 7.87 -5.62 4.27
CA ALA A 468 6.73 -5.77 5.18
C ALA A 468 6.12 -7.15 5.02
N LYS A 469 6.18 -7.95 6.09
CA LYS A 469 5.68 -9.31 6.15
C LYS A 469 4.63 -9.42 7.24
N ALA A 470 3.41 -9.78 6.84
CA ALA A 470 2.30 -10.12 7.70
C ALA A 470 1.85 -11.56 7.45
N SER A 471 1.50 -12.28 8.52
CA SER A 471 0.71 -13.50 8.38
C SER A 471 -0.76 -13.16 8.04
N GLY A 472 -1.24 -12.02 8.55
CA GLY A 472 -2.52 -11.40 8.19
C GLY A 472 -2.38 -10.37 7.06
N THR A 473 -3.04 -9.22 7.20
CA THR A 473 -3.09 -8.16 6.19
C THR A 473 -1.94 -7.18 6.36
N VAL A 474 -1.39 -6.70 5.23
CA VAL A 474 -0.61 -5.45 5.21
C VAL A 474 -1.59 -4.31 4.95
N ILE A 475 -1.76 -3.40 5.90
CA ILE A 475 -2.73 -2.31 5.83
C ILE A 475 -1.97 -1.00 5.66
N ASN A 476 -2.19 -0.28 4.57
CA ASN A 476 -1.60 1.02 4.27
C ASN A 476 -2.66 2.09 3.98
N ASP A 477 -3.86 1.93 4.50
CA ASP A 477 -4.95 2.87 4.23
C ASP A 477 -4.60 4.28 4.70
N HIS A 478 -4.70 5.26 3.80
CA HIS A 478 -4.29 6.65 4.03
C HIS A 478 -2.82 6.84 4.46
N GLY A 479 -2.01 5.77 4.39
CA GLY A 479 -0.59 5.78 4.73
C GLY A 479 0.30 6.04 3.52
N GLY A 480 1.58 6.27 3.78
CA GLY A 480 2.62 6.37 2.75
C GLY A 480 3.77 5.43 3.05
N VAL A 481 4.07 4.52 2.12
CA VAL A 481 5.24 3.63 2.16
C VAL A 481 6.16 3.96 1.00
N SER A 482 7.41 4.27 1.30
CA SER A 482 8.42 4.56 0.28
C SER A 482 9.70 3.75 0.49
N SER A 483 10.24 3.22 -0.61
CA SER A 483 11.52 2.52 -0.66
C SER A 483 12.44 3.17 -1.68
N GLY A 484 13.66 3.52 -1.27
CA GLY A 484 14.72 3.96 -2.19
C GLY A 484 15.32 2.80 -2.99
N GLY A 485 15.32 1.59 -2.43
CA GLY A 485 15.77 0.34 -3.05
C GLY A 485 14.60 -0.51 -3.57
N SER A 486 14.65 -1.83 -3.34
CA SER A 486 13.54 -2.76 -3.62
C SER A 486 12.48 -2.72 -2.53
N MET A 487 11.26 -3.13 -2.87
CA MET A 487 10.16 -3.29 -1.92
C MET A 487 9.60 -4.70 -2.00
N THR A 488 9.33 -5.31 -0.85
CA THR A 488 8.62 -6.60 -0.77
C THR A 488 7.50 -6.49 0.24
N LEU A 489 6.27 -6.77 -0.19
CA LEU A 489 5.07 -6.82 0.62
C LEU A 489 4.55 -8.26 0.60
N THR A 490 4.43 -8.87 1.78
CA THR A 490 3.94 -10.24 1.95
C THR A 490 2.80 -10.24 2.95
N GLY A 491 1.65 -10.81 2.56
CA GLY A 491 0.44 -10.81 3.39
C GLY A 491 -0.59 -11.83 2.93
N ALA A 492 -1.53 -12.16 3.81
CA ALA A 492 -2.79 -12.77 3.41
C ALA A 492 -3.55 -11.86 2.46
N SER A 493 -3.62 -10.55 2.75
CA SER A 493 -4.17 -9.53 1.87
C SER A 493 -3.33 -8.25 1.95
N LEU A 494 -3.56 -7.31 1.03
CA LEU A 494 -3.02 -5.95 1.07
C LEU A 494 -4.18 -4.96 0.91
N SER A 495 -4.29 -4.00 1.82
CA SER A 495 -5.24 -2.88 1.76
C SER A 495 -4.47 -1.57 1.59
N ASN A 496 -4.81 -0.78 0.58
CA ASN A 496 -4.16 0.50 0.27
C ASN A 496 -5.19 1.59 -0.08
N HIS A 497 -6.31 1.66 0.65
CA HIS A 497 -7.36 2.65 0.38
C HIS A 497 -6.88 4.07 0.68
N GLY A 498 -6.85 4.93 -0.33
CA GLY A 498 -6.31 6.30 -0.21
C GLY A 498 -4.83 6.36 0.22
N GLY A 499 -4.14 5.22 0.22
CA GLY A 499 -2.73 5.10 0.60
C GLY A 499 -1.80 5.18 -0.60
N THR A 500 -0.51 5.39 -0.34
CA THR A 500 0.54 5.42 -1.37
C THR A 500 1.63 4.38 -1.08
N ILE A 501 2.00 3.61 -2.09
CA ILE A 501 3.09 2.64 -2.06
C ILE A 501 4.03 2.96 -3.22
N THR A 502 5.26 3.37 -2.91
CA THR A 502 6.21 3.90 -3.90
C THR A 502 7.57 3.21 -3.80
N GLN A 503 8.01 2.60 -4.89
CA GLN A 503 9.38 2.09 -5.03
C GLN A 503 10.16 2.93 -6.05
N TYR A 504 11.21 3.62 -5.59
CA TYR A 504 12.05 4.44 -6.46
C TYR A 504 13.15 3.65 -7.15
N GLY A 505 13.65 2.57 -6.53
CA GLY A 505 14.65 1.68 -7.12
C GLY A 505 14.09 0.85 -8.28
N SER A 506 14.97 0.43 -9.20
CA SER A 506 14.61 -0.36 -10.39
C SER A 506 14.64 -1.88 -10.19
N SER A 507 15.03 -2.34 -8.99
CA SER A 507 14.99 -3.76 -8.62
C SER A 507 13.56 -4.30 -8.59
N ALA A 508 13.38 -5.62 -8.61
CA ALA A 508 12.05 -6.23 -8.56
C ALA A 508 11.25 -5.78 -7.33
N MET A 509 9.97 -5.46 -7.55
CA MET A 509 8.99 -5.26 -6.47
C MET A 509 8.27 -6.58 -6.20
N GLY A 510 8.43 -7.13 -4.99
CA GLY A 510 7.81 -8.38 -4.59
C GLY A 510 6.41 -8.17 -4.00
N MET A 511 5.37 -8.57 -4.72
CA MET A 511 3.96 -8.49 -4.28
C MET A 511 3.43 -9.89 -3.93
N ASN A 512 3.84 -10.41 -2.76
CA ASN A 512 3.53 -11.77 -2.32
C ASN A 512 2.21 -11.79 -1.52
N ILE A 513 1.11 -11.42 -2.17
CA ILE A 513 -0.22 -11.36 -1.57
C ILE A 513 -1.02 -12.61 -1.96
N ARG A 514 -1.59 -13.31 -0.98
CA ARG A 514 -2.30 -14.58 -1.25
C ARG A 514 -3.76 -14.37 -1.65
N GLY A 515 -4.44 -13.46 -0.98
CA GLY A 515 -5.84 -13.10 -1.14
C GLY A 515 -5.97 -11.86 -2.02
N THR A 516 -6.78 -10.90 -1.56
CA THR A 516 -7.05 -9.67 -2.30
C THR A 516 -5.92 -8.65 -2.13
N LEU A 517 -5.54 -8.03 -3.24
CA LEU A 517 -4.86 -6.74 -3.24
C LEU A 517 -5.91 -5.69 -3.55
N ASP A 518 -6.24 -4.91 -2.54
CA ASP A 518 -7.20 -3.82 -2.63
C ASP A 518 -6.44 -2.49 -2.68
N ASN A 519 -6.38 -1.91 -3.87
CA ASN A 519 -5.86 -0.59 -4.17
C ASN A 519 -6.99 0.37 -4.56
N SER A 520 -8.24 0.05 -4.20
CA SER A 520 -9.40 0.87 -4.55
C SER A 520 -9.44 2.19 -3.75
N ALA A 521 -10.49 2.99 -3.96
CA ALA A 521 -10.74 4.22 -3.21
C ALA A 521 -9.56 5.21 -3.24
N SER A 522 -9.04 5.52 -4.43
CA SER A 522 -7.89 6.41 -4.65
C SER A 522 -6.55 5.90 -4.11
N GLY A 523 -6.39 4.59 -3.93
CA GLY A 523 -5.10 3.98 -3.66
C GLY A 523 -4.10 4.18 -4.81
N LEU A 524 -2.83 4.36 -4.48
CA LEU A 524 -1.73 4.51 -5.44
C LEU A 524 -0.62 3.48 -5.17
N ILE A 525 -0.30 2.68 -6.18
CA ILE A 525 0.91 1.84 -6.22
C ILE A 525 1.74 2.30 -7.42
N GLN A 526 3.00 2.67 -7.17
CA GLN A 526 3.92 3.06 -8.23
C GLN A 526 5.32 2.47 -8.01
N THR A 527 5.93 2.02 -9.09
CA THR A 527 7.24 1.37 -9.04
C THR A 527 8.09 1.65 -10.27
N ASN A 528 9.38 1.83 -10.07
CA ASN A 528 10.41 1.87 -11.12
C ASN A 528 11.02 0.50 -11.41
N ALA A 529 10.54 -0.58 -10.76
CA ALA A 529 10.98 -1.94 -11.04
C ALA A 529 10.96 -2.24 -12.54
N THR A 530 11.94 -2.98 -13.07
CA THR A 530 11.95 -3.39 -14.48
C THR A 530 10.69 -4.18 -14.84
N ASP A 531 10.31 -5.10 -13.95
CA ASP A 531 9.14 -5.95 -14.06
C ASP A 531 8.30 -5.86 -12.77
N LEU A 532 6.98 -5.99 -12.93
CA LEU A 532 6.03 -6.10 -11.83
C LEU A 532 5.09 -7.28 -12.09
N THR A 533 4.99 -8.21 -11.15
CA THR A 533 4.10 -9.37 -11.24
C THR A 533 3.09 -9.36 -10.10
N LEU A 534 1.80 -9.50 -10.45
CA LEU A 534 0.67 -9.52 -9.53
C LEU A 534 -0.09 -10.85 -9.68
N THR A 535 0.26 -11.85 -8.85
CA THR A 535 -0.29 -13.23 -8.86
C THR A 535 -1.03 -13.58 -7.56
N LEU A 536 -1.89 -12.66 -7.16
CA LEU A 536 -2.71 -12.65 -5.95
C LEU A 536 -4.12 -13.17 -6.25
N ALA A 537 -4.93 -13.61 -5.29
CA ALA A 537 -6.24 -14.21 -5.62
C ALA A 537 -7.16 -13.27 -6.41
N GLU A 538 -7.30 -12.02 -5.99
CA GLU A 538 -8.22 -11.04 -6.59
C GLU A 538 -7.60 -9.64 -6.60
N LEU A 539 -7.57 -8.96 -7.75
CA LEU A 539 -7.04 -7.59 -7.84
C LEU A 539 -8.20 -6.60 -7.91
N ASP A 540 -8.35 -5.80 -6.86
CA ASP A 540 -9.25 -4.63 -6.86
C ASP A 540 -8.44 -3.33 -6.96
N ASN A 541 -8.59 -2.66 -8.09
CA ASN A 541 -8.03 -1.34 -8.39
C ASN A 541 -9.15 -0.34 -8.74
N ALA A 542 -10.38 -0.57 -8.28
CA ALA A 542 -11.51 0.30 -8.63
C ALA A 542 -11.31 1.73 -8.08
N GLY A 543 -11.26 2.72 -8.99
CA GLY A 543 -10.90 4.10 -8.64
C GLY A 543 -9.47 4.28 -8.11
N GLY A 544 -8.62 3.25 -8.22
CA GLY A 544 -7.22 3.25 -7.82
C GLY A 544 -6.26 3.52 -8.98
N THR A 545 -4.97 3.64 -8.69
CA THR A 545 -3.90 3.81 -9.69
C THR A 545 -2.75 2.85 -9.45
N ILE A 546 -2.35 2.10 -10.49
CA ILE A 546 -1.14 1.29 -10.53
C ILE A 546 -0.24 1.80 -11.67
N THR A 547 0.98 2.19 -11.35
CA THR A 547 1.97 2.69 -12.33
C THR A 547 3.23 1.83 -12.30
N HIS A 548 3.49 1.13 -13.40
CA HIS A 548 4.73 0.39 -13.64
C HIS A 548 5.62 1.17 -14.61
N ALA A 549 6.53 1.99 -14.07
CA ALA A 549 7.42 2.84 -14.85
C ALA A 549 8.60 2.08 -15.49
N GLY A 550 8.77 0.80 -15.13
CA GLY A 550 9.68 -0.12 -15.80
C GLY A 550 9.34 -0.35 -17.26
N THR A 551 10.36 -0.66 -18.05
CA THR A 551 10.22 -0.94 -19.48
C THR A 551 10.12 -2.43 -19.80
N GLY A 552 10.18 -3.31 -18.80
CA GLY A 552 10.00 -4.75 -18.94
C GLY A 552 8.52 -5.12 -19.02
N THR A 553 8.07 -6.04 -18.19
CA THR A 553 6.71 -6.59 -18.23
C THR A 553 5.93 -6.29 -16.94
N LEU A 554 4.72 -5.75 -17.11
CA LEU A 554 3.69 -5.77 -16.09
C LEU A 554 2.82 -7.01 -16.30
N THR A 555 2.96 -8.01 -15.43
CA THR A 555 2.13 -9.22 -15.43
C THR A 555 1.03 -9.07 -14.38
N ILE A 556 -0.22 -9.07 -14.83
CA ILE A 556 -1.42 -9.09 -13.99
C ILE A 556 -2.09 -10.43 -14.20
N ALA A 557 -1.89 -11.35 -13.26
CA ALA A 557 -2.42 -12.71 -13.35
C ALA A 557 -3.12 -13.14 -12.05
N PRO A 558 -4.22 -12.47 -11.62
CA PRO A 558 -4.93 -12.86 -10.42
C PRO A 558 -5.33 -14.34 -10.45
N GLY A 559 -5.20 -15.02 -9.32
CA GLY A 559 -5.16 -16.48 -9.19
C GLY A 559 -3.84 -16.95 -8.58
N THR A 560 -3.88 -17.98 -7.73
CA THR A 560 -2.70 -18.42 -6.96
C THR A 560 -2.17 -19.78 -7.40
N GLY A 561 -0.84 -19.92 -7.39
CA GLY A 561 -0.17 -21.18 -7.69
C GLY A 561 -0.54 -21.73 -9.07
N ALA A 562 -1.01 -22.98 -9.12
CA ALA A 562 -1.46 -23.63 -10.35
C ALA A 562 -2.72 -23.00 -10.97
N ASN A 563 -3.39 -22.09 -10.25
CA ASN A 563 -4.59 -21.40 -10.70
C ASN A 563 -4.31 -19.93 -11.08
N ALA A 564 -3.06 -19.56 -11.40
CA ALA A 564 -2.75 -18.23 -11.92
C ALA A 564 -3.63 -17.91 -13.15
N GLY A 565 -4.22 -16.71 -13.18
CA GLY A 565 -5.20 -16.31 -14.20
C GLY A 565 -6.65 -16.73 -13.93
N ALA A 566 -6.94 -17.41 -12.82
CA ALA A 566 -8.31 -17.82 -12.43
C ALA A 566 -9.03 -16.84 -11.49
N GLY A 567 -8.38 -15.75 -11.08
CA GLY A 567 -8.96 -14.67 -10.27
C GLY A 567 -9.48 -13.52 -11.13
N ALA A 568 -10.32 -12.65 -10.56
CA ALA A 568 -10.83 -11.48 -11.26
C ALA A 568 -9.90 -10.25 -11.14
N LEU A 569 -10.04 -9.38 -12.15
CA LEU A 569 -9.42 -8.06 -12.21
C LEU A 569 -10.52 -6.99 -12.23
N ASN A 570 -10.63 -6.24 -11.15
CA ASN A 570 -11.50 -5.07 -11.08
C ASN A 570 -10.66 -3.78 -11.24
N ASN A 571 -10.80 -3.11 -12.38
CA ASN A 571 -10.19 -1.81 -12.68
C ASN A 571 -11.26 -0.76 -13.01
N ALA A 572 -12.47 -0.91 -12.49
CA ALA A 572 -13.56 0.03 -12.77
C ALA A 572 -13.22 1.45 -12.30
N SER A 573 -13.30 2.44 -13.19
CA SER A 573 -12.86 3.82 -12.96
C SER A 573 -11.40 3.95 -12.46
N GLY A 574 -10.61 2.88 -12.56
CA GLY A 574 -9.23 2.80 -12.12
C GLY A 574 -8.26 3.09 -13.26
N THR A 575 -6.98 3.23 -12.93
CA THR A 575 -5.90 3.43 -13.90
C THR A 575 -4.79 2.42 -13.68
N ILE A 576 -4.40 1.71 -14.74
CA ILE A 576 -3.24 0.83 -14.79
C ILE A 576 -2.40 1.27 -15.98
N VAL A 577 -1.16 1.69 -15.74
CA VAL A 577 -0.27 2.14 -16.82
C VAL A 577 1.11 1.52 -16.70
N THR A 578 1.70 1.20 -17.86
CA THR A 578 3.08 0.73 -17.93
C THR A 578 3.86 1.31 -19.10
N LYS A 579 5.16 1.59 -18.90
CA LYS A 579 6.10 1.86 -20.00
C LYS A 579 6.58 0.58 -20.69
N GLY A 580 6.22 -0.57 -20.14
CA GLY A 580 6.55 -1.89 -20.64
C GLY A 580 5.43 -2.51 -21.47
N GLN A 581 5.49 -3.83 -21.57
CA GLN A 581 4.40 -4.68 -22.05
C GLN A 581 3.44 -4.97 -20.89
N ALA A 582 2.14 -5.01 -21.15
CA ALA A 582 1.17 -5.54 -20.20
C ALA A 582 0.74 -6.96 -20.61
N ILE A 583 0.91 -7.92 -19.71
CA ILE A 583 0.33 -9.26 -19.83
C ILE A 583 -0.81 -9.37 -18.82
N VAL A 584 -2.02 -9.62 -19.28
CA VAL A 584 -3.22 -9.73 -18.43
C VAL A 584 -3.81 -11.13 -18.57
N GLN A 585 -3.92 -11.85 -17.47
CA GLN A 585 -4.56 -13.17 -17.40
C GLN A 585 -5.58 -13.14 -16.27
N ALA A 586 -6.87 -13.28 -16.55
CA ALA A 586 -7.90 -13.19 -15.51
C ALA A 586 -9.14 -14.03 -15.84
N ALA A 587 -9.90 -14.41 -14.81
CA ALA A 587 -11.18 -15.07 -14.99
C ALA A 587 -12.28 -14.11 -15.48
N GLY A 588 -12.19 -12.86 -15.08
CA GLY A 588 -13.04 -11.79 -15.56
C GLY A 588 -12.34 -10.46 -15.36
N TRP A 589 -12.62 -9.50 -16.25
CA TRP A 589 -11.98 -8.19 -16.19
C TRP A 589 -13.02 -7.09 -16.33
N ASN A 590 -13.20 -6.32 -15.25
CA ASN A 590 -14.01 -5.12 -15.26
C ASN A 590 -13.13 -3.88 -15.44
N ASN A 591 -13.12 -3.30 -16.63
CA ASN A 591 -12.45 -2.04 -16.97
C ASN A 591 -13.47 -0.90 -17.23
N ALA A 592 -14.69 -0.99 -16.68
CA ALA A 592 -15.72 0.00 -16.95
C ALA A 592 -15.30 1.40 -16.46
N GLY A 593 -15.27 2.40 -17.35
CA GLY A 593 -14.74 3.74 -17.06
C GLY A 593 -13.25 3.78 -16.70
N GLY A 594 -12.55 2.65 -16.76
CA GLY A 594 -11.15 2.49 -16.36
C GLY A 594 -10.19 2.65 -17.52
N ILE A 595 -8.90 2.73 -17.21
CA ILE A 595 -7.80 2.84 -18.16
C ILE A 595 -6.82 1.68 -17.92
N LEU A 596 -6.49 0.94 -18.98
CA LEU A 596 -5.26 0.18 -19.08
C LEU A 596 -4.46 0.67 -20.29
N ALA A 597 -3.23 1.13 -20.08
CA ALA A 597 -2.36 1.55 -21.16
C ALA A 597 -0.93 1.00 -21.03
N ALA A 598 -0.38 0.53 -22.16
CA ALA A 598 0.97 -0.02 -22.23
C ALA A 598 1.72 0.53 -23.45
N GLN A 599 3.01 0.81 -23.28
CA GLN A 599 3.83 1.35 -24.38
C GLN A 599 4.39 0.29 -25.32
N ARG A 600 4.51 -0.98 -24.87
CA ARG A 600 5.18 -2.04 -25.64
C ARG A 600 4.30 -3.26 -25.92
N GLY A 601 2.98 -3.07 -25.91
CA GLY A 601 2.04 -4.15 -26.20
C GLY A 601 1.11 -4.46 -25.05
N ILE A 602 -0.07 -4.97 -25.40
CA ILE A 602 -1.01 -5.59 -24.47
C ILE A 602 -1.30 -7.00 -24.99
N ASP A 603 -1.04 -8.01 -24.17
CA ASP A 603 -1.44 -9.39 -24.39
C ASP A 603 -2.39 -9.82 -23.27
N ALA A 604 -3.68 -9.93 -23.59
CA ALA A 604 -4.73 -10.23 -22.64
C ALA A 604 -5.40 -11.57 -22.95
N THR A 605 -5.50 -12.44 -21.93
CA THR A 605 -6.25 -13.69 -21.97
C THR A 605 -7.25 -13.71 -20.82
N ILE A 606 -8.53 -13.57 -21.14
CA ILE A 606 -9.63 -13.50 -20.18
C ILE A 606 -10.51 -14.72 -20.38
N SER A 607 -10.71 -15.56 -19.36
CA SER A 607 -11.50 -16.79 -19.56
C SER A 607 -13.02 -16.53 -19.59
N GLY A 608 -13.49 -15.52 -18.85
CA GLY A 608 -14.88 -15.09 -18.79
C GLY A 608 -15.14 -13.78 -19.52
N HIS A 609 -15.89 -12.88 -18.88
CA HIS A 609 -16.31 -11.62 -19.48
C HIS A 609 -15.26 -10.51 -19.30
N LEU A 610 -15.13 -9.67 -20.33
CA LEU A 610 -14.43 -8.39 -20.27
C LEU A 610 -15.46 -7.26 -20.44
N ASN A 611 -15.57 -6.40 -19.43
CA ASN A 611 -16.37 -5.19 -19.49
C ASN A 611 -15.48 -3.96 -19.64
N ASN A 612 -15.40 -3.40 -20.85
CA ASN A 612 -14.71 -2.16 -21.19
C ASN A 612 -15.69 -1.00 -21.46
N ALA A 613 -16.91 -1.04 -20.93
CA ALA A 613 -17.88 0.03 -21.14
C ALA A 613 -17.35 1.39 -20.64
N GLN A 614 -17.38 2.42 -21.48
CA GLN A 614 -16.76 3.74 -21.21
C GLN A 614 -15.27 3.69 -20.82
N GLY A 615 -14.60 2.55 -20.98
CA GLY A 615 -13.20 2.33 -20.61
C GLY A 615 -12.24 2.52 -21.78
N LEU A 616 -10.94 2.54 -21.48
CA LEU A 616 -9.86 2.63 -22.45
C LEU A 616 -8.88 1.47 -22.27
N LEU A 617 -8.68 0.71 -23.35
CA LEU A 617 -7.54 -0.18 -23.54
C LEU A 617 -6.67 0.42 -24.65
N ARG A 618 -5.41 0.75 -24.33
CA ARG A 618 -4.49 1.41 -25.29
C ARG A 618 -3.11 0.78 -25.30
N SER A 619 -2.68 0.34 -26.46
CA SER A 619 -1.31 -0.09 -26.72
C SER A 619 -0.60 0.89 -27.67
N ASP A 620 0.61 1.33 -27.34
CA ASP A 620 1.50 2.02 -28.31
C ASP A 620 2.34 1.03 -29.15
N ALA A 621 1.89 -0.23 -29.20
CA ALA A 621 2.34 -1.27 -30.11
C ALA A 621 1.11 -2.10 -30.53
N SER A 622 1.24 -3.42 -30.72
CA SER A 622 0.09 -4.29 -30.98
C SER A 622 -0.76 -4.55 -29.72
N LEU A 623 -2.03 -4.88 -29.91
CA LEU A 623 -2.94 -5.35 -28.86
C LEU A 623 -3.52 -6.70 -29.27
N SER A 624 -3.29 -7.72 -28.46
CA SER A 624 -3.88 -9.06 -28.60
C SER A 624 -4.81 -9.33 -27.41
N LEU A 625 -6.06 -9.65 -27.69
CA LEU A 625 -7.09 -9.93 -26.69
C LEU A 625 -7.82 -11.23 -27.03
N THR A 626 -7.60 -12.26 -26.22
CA THR A 626 -8.37 -13.51 -26.23
C THR A 626 -9.34 -13.48 -25.05
N ASN A 627 -10.64 -13.56 -25.32
CA ASN A 627 -11.72 -13.47 -24.34
C ASN A 627 -12.70 -14.65 -24.49
N GLY A 628 -12.76 -15.54 -23.50
CA GLY A 628 -13.62 -16.73 -23.56
C GLY A 628 -15.11 -16.42 -23.45
N GLY A 629 -15.48 -15.25 -22.92
CA GLY A 629 -16.86 -14.78 -22.82
C GLY A 629 -17.21 -13.63 -23.77
N ALA A 630 -18.25 -12.88 -23.41
CA ALA A 630 -18.61 -11.65 -24.12
C ALA A 630 -17.65 -10.51 -23.79
N LEU A 631 -17.31 -9.70 -24.80
CA LEU A 631 -16.57 -8.45 -24.68
C LEU A 631 -17.55 -7.27 -24.81
N SER A 632 -17.84 -6.58 -23.71
CA SER A 632 -18.65 -5.36 -23.73
C SER A 632 -17.75 -4.15 -23.94
N ASN A 633 -17.98 -3.35 -24.99
CA ASN A 633 -17.21 -2.14 -25.26
C ASN A 633 -18.09 -0.88 -25.34
N GLN A 634 -19.32 -0.91 -24.82
CA GLN A 634 -20.29 0.18 -24.96
C GLN A 634 -19.69 1.55 -24.62
N GLY A 635 -19.55 2.41 -25.65
CA GLY A 635 -18.93 3.73 -25.56
C GLY A 635 -17.50 3.78 -25.00
N GLY A 636 -16.83 2.62 -24.96
CA GLY A 636 -15.42 2.46 -24.65
C GLY A 636 -14.54 2.47 -25.89
N GLN A 637 -13.23 2.36 -25.66
CA GLN A 637 -12.19 2.38 -26.68
C GLN A 637 -11.21 1.23 -26.48
N ILE A 638 -10.94 0.51 -27.56
CA ILE A 638 -9.87 -0.50 -27.64
C ILE A 638 -8.98 -0.10 -28.81
N SER A 639 -7.71 0.21 -28.52
CA SER A 639 -6.83 0.88 -29.46
C SER A 639 -5.40 0.35 -29.45
N SER A 640 -4.79 0.31 -30.63
CA SER A 640 -3.38 -0.01 -30.82
C SER A 640 -2.75 0.90 -31.87
N THR A 641 -1.42 1.07 -31.84
CA THR A 641 -0.68 1.81 -32.89
C THR A 641 0.05 0.87 -33.86
N HIS A 642 -0.28 -0.42 -33.83
CA HIS A 642 0.16 -1.37 -34.84
C HIS A 642 -0.98 -2.31 -35.21
N ASP A 643 -1.04 -3.53 -34.68
CA ASP A 643 -2.12 -4.49 -34.96
C ASP A 643 -3.12 -4.57 -33.83
N LEU A 644 -4.36 -4.89 -34.15
CA LEU A 644 -5.42 -5.21 -33.21
C LEU A 644 -5.96 -6.62 -33.50
N SER A 645 -5.74 -7.57 -32.58
CA SER A 645 -6.30 -8.92 -32.66
C SER A 645 -7.27 -9.16 -31.52
N ILE A 646 -8.52 -9.47 -31.83
CA ILE A 646 -9.58 -9.78 -30.87
C ILE A 646 -10.15 -11.16 -31.18
N ALA A 647 -9.99 -12.10 -30.28
CA ALA A 647 -10.72 -13.37 -30.27
C ALA A 647 -11.71 -13.35 -29.11
N ALA A 648 -13.02 -13.42 -29.37
CA ALA A 648 -14.04 -13.36 -28.32
C ALA A 648 -15.19 -14.35 -28.56
N ALA A 649 -16.02 -14.65 -27.55
CA ALA A 649 -17.27 -15.38 -27.83
C ALA A 649 -18.20 -14.53 -28.71
N THR A 650 -18.35 -13.25 -28.34
CA THR A 650 -19.09 -12.22 -29.09
C THR A 650 -18.66 -10.83 -28.61
N LEU A 651 -18.97 -9.80 -29.41
CA LEU A 651 -18.82 -8.39 -29.04
C LEU A 651 -20.20 -7.82 -28.69
N GLN A 652 -20.27 -7.00 -27.64
CA GLN A 652 -21.51 -6.39 -27.16
C GLN A 652 -21.37 -4.88 -26.99
N GLY A 653 -22.44 -4.16 -27.33
CA GLY A 653 -22.49 -2.70 -27.31
C GLY A 653 -21.78 -2.04 -28.49
N GLY A 654 -21.86 -0.70 -28.55
CA GLY A 654 -21.09 0.12 -29.48
C GLY A 654 -19.68 0.45 -28.98
N GLY A 655 -19.09 1.54 -29.47
CA GLY A 655 -17.76 2.01 -29.09
C GLY A 655 -16.73 1.92 -30.21
N THR A 656 -15.49 2.32 -29.91
CA THR A 656 -14.42 2.44 -30.91
C THR A 656 -13.40 1.30 -30.77
N TYR A 657 -13.07 0.70 -31.90
CA TYR A 657 -11.95 -0.20 -32.09
C TYR A 657 -11.01 0.46 -33.11
N SER A 658 -9.79 0.82 -32.71
CA SER A 658 -8.89 1.59 -33.57
C SER A 658 -7.50 0.98 -33.67
N THR A 659 -6.95 1.06 -34.86
CA THR A 659 -5.59 0.60 -35.13
C THR A 659 -5.02 1.27 -36.36
N THR A 660 -3.70 1.47 -36.41
CA THR A 660 -3.04 2.09 -37.57
C THR A 660 -2.63 1.08 -38.64
N HIS A 661 -2.69 -0.22 -38.35
CA HIS A 661 -2.44 -1.30 -39.31
C HIS A 661 -3.67 -2.21 -39.41
N ASP A 662 -3.55 -3.49 -39.09
CA ASP A 662 -4.58 -4.49 -39.33
C ASP A 662 -5.43 -4.76 -38.07
N ALA A 663 -6.73 -4.96 -38.28
CA ALA A 663 -7.67 -5.41 -37.26
C ALA A 663 -8.25 -6.78 -37.64
N ASN A 664 -7.98 -7.79 -36.81
CA ASN A 664 -8.50 -9.14 -36.95
C ASN A 664 -9.48 -9.45 -35.81
N VAL A 665 -10.74 -9.75 -36.14
CA VAL A 665 -11.80 -10.03 -35.18
C VAL A 665 -12.34 -11.45 -35.41
N HIS A 666 -12.02 -12.36 -34.49
CA HIS A 666 -12.48 -13.73 -34.50
C HIS A 666 -13.54 -13.95 -33.42
N LEU A 667 -14.76 -14.36 -33.82
CA LEU A 667 -15.88 -14.57 -32.91
C LEU A 667 -16.40 -16.00 -32.98
N GLN A 668 -17.01 -16.49 -31.91
CA GLN A 668 -17.49 -17.89 -31.81
C GLN A 668 -18.98 -18.06 -32.11
N GLY A 669 -19.73 -16.96 -32.29
CA GLY A 669 -21.16 -16.99 -32.52
C GLY A 669 -21.65 -15.78 -33.33
N ASP A 670 -22.91 -15.43 -33.16
CA ASP A 670 -23.51 -14.28 -33.83
C ASP A 670 -22.91 -12.96 -33.36
N TYR A 671 -22.88 -11.99 -34.26
CA TYR A 671 -22.43 -10.63 -34.00
C TYR A 671 -23.37 -9.61 -34.64
N THR A 672 -23.75 -8.60 -33.88
CA THR A 672 -24.47 -7.42 -34.39
C THR A 672 -23.63 -6.18 -34.17
N ALA A 673 -23.13 -5.58 -35.25
CA ALA A 673 -22.53 -4.25 -35.21
C ALA A 673 -23.65 -3.21 -35.03
N ALA A 674 -23.75 -2.66 -33.81
CA ALA A 674 -24.68 -1.57 -33.49
C ALA A 674 -24.28 -0.27 -34.22
N SER A 675 -25.23 0.65 -34.39
CA SER A 675 -25.02 1.89 -35.16
C SER A 675 -23.94 2.82 -34.57
N ASP A 676 -23.61 2.64 -33.29
CA ASP A 676 -22.57 3.35 -32.55
C ASP A 676 -21.22 2.60 -32.48
N THR A 677 -21.09 1.47 -33.19
CA THR A 677 -19.82 0.76 -33.38
C THR A 677 -18.96 1.46 -34.43
N GLN A 678 -17.69 1.69 -34.11
CA GLN A 678 -16.70 2.27 -35.02
C GLN A 678 -15.46 1.39 -35.08
N PHE A 679 -15.08 0.98 -36.30
CA PHE A 679 -13.78 0.39 -36.58
C PHE A 679 -12.96 1.38 -37.38
N ASN A 680 -11.91 1.93 -36.77
CA ASN A 680 -11.00 2.89 -37.37
C ASN A 680 -9.68 2.17 -37.68
N VAL A 681 -9.60 1.55 -38.86
CA VAL A 681 -8.54 0.62 -39.22
C VAL A 681 -7.70 1.17 -40.36
N GLY A 682 -6.40 1.32 -40.13
CA GLY A 682 -5.48 1.97 -41.06
C GLY A 682 -5.09 1.13 -42.28
N HIS A 683 -5.34 -0.18 -42.27
CA HIS A 683 -5.02 -1.07 -43.38
C HIS A 683 -6.14 -2.10 -43.63
N ASP A 684 -6.05 -3.33 -43.10
CA ASP A 684 -7.05 -4.40 -43.33
C ASP A 684 -7.94 -4.64 -42.11
N LEU A 685 -9.25 -4.79 -42.34
CA LEU A 685 -10.23 -5.18 -41.32
C LEU A 685 -10.84 -6.54 -41.71
N ALA A 686 -10.69 -7.53 -40.84
CA ALA A 686 -11.20 -8.88 -41.05
C ALA A 686 -12.10 -9.33 -39.89
N PHE A 687 -13.27 -9.89 -40.24
CA PHE A 687 -14.15 -10.61 -39.34
C PHE A 687 -14.21 -12.09 -39.73
N THR A 688 -14.12 -12.98 -38.75
CA THR A 688 -14.33 -14.43 -38.92
C THR A 688 -15.24 -14.94 -37.82
N LEU A 689 -16.38 -15.54 -38.17
CA LEU A 689 -17.33 -16.08 -37.21
C LEU A 689 -18.17 -17.20 -37.81
N PRO A 690 -18.51 -18.26 -37.05
CA PRO A 690 -19.40 -19.31 -37.58
C PRO A 690 -20.88 -18.87 -37.64
N GLY A 691 -21.24 -17.80 -36.91
CA GLY A 691 -22.61 -17.29 -36.78
C GLY A 691 -23.01 -16.27 -37.86
N THR A 692 -24.10 -15.56 -37.60
CA THR A 692 -24.60 -14.47 -38.44
C THR A 692 -23.90 -13.16 -38.12
N PHE A 693 -23.31 -12.54 -39.13
CA PHE A 693 -22.79 -11.18 -39.07
C PHE A 693 -23.89 -10.20 -39.48
N THR A 694 -24.44 -9.46 -38.51
CA THR A 694 -25.44 -8.41 -38.74
C THR A 694 -24.79 -7.03 -38.64
N ASN A 695 -24.72 -6.30 -39.74
CA ASN A 695 -24.19 -4.94 -39.76
C ASN A 695 -25.30 -3.89 -39.84
N ASN A 696 -25.42 -3.08 -38.78
CA ASN A 696 -26.25 -1.88 -38.74
C ASN A 696 -25.40 -0.59 -38.66
N ALA A 697 -24.08 -0.71 -38.81
CA ALA A 697 -23.10 0.36 -38.66
C ALA A 697 -22.48 0.77 -40.02
N SER A 698 -21.63 1.79 -39.99
CA SER A 698 -20.72 2.10 -41.11
C SER A 698 -19.33 1.55 -40.77
N LEU A 699 -18.95 0.44 -41.40
CA LEU A 699 -17.65 -0.19 -41.21
C LEU A 699 -16.77 0.08 -42.42
N GLN A 700 -15.55 0.56 -42.16
CA GLN A 700 -14.63 0.99 -43.20
C GLN A 700 -13.23 0.47 -42.93
N SER A 701 -12.51 0.13 -43.99
CA SER A 701 -11.07 -0.10 -43.95
C SER A 701 -10.38 0.62 -45.10
N VAL A 702 -9.09 0.91 -44.91
CA VAL A 702 -8.27 1.60 -45.92
C VAL A 702 -7.96 0.70 -47.11
N ASN A 703 -7.68 -0.58 -46.87
CA ASN A 703 -7.34 -1.55 -47.92
C ASN A 703 -8.41 -2.65 -48.07
N THR A 704 -8.33 -3.74 -47.30
CA THR A 704 -9.27 -4.85 -47.42
C THR A 704 -10.28 -4.83 -46.29
N LEU A 705 -11.56 -5.05 -46.61
CA LEU A 705 -12.59 -5.38 -45.63
C LEU A 705 -13.07 -6.80 -45.93
N SER A 706 -12.80 -7.75 -45.04
CA SER A 706 -13.17 -9.15 -45.19
C SER A 706 -14.18 -9.56 -44.13
N VAL A 707 -15.27 -10.23 -44.53
CA VAL A 707 -16.23 -10.85 -43.61
C VAL A 707 -16.45 -12.31 -44.02
N ASP A 708 -15.92 -13.23 -43.22
CA ASP A 708 -16.18 -14.67 -43.32
C ASP A 708 -17.16 -15.08 -42.20
N ALA A 709 -18.41 -15.38 -42.58
CA ALA A 709 -19.49 -15.61 -41.64
C ALA A 709 -20.44 -16.74 -42.09
N GLY A 710 -21.13 -17.41 -41.16
CA GLY A 710 -22.17 -18.37 -41.50
C GLY A 710 -23.28 -17.75 -42.37
N ASN A 711 -23.77 -16.57 -41.98
CA ASN A 711 -24.64 -15.71 -42.79
C ASN A 711 -24.23 -14.24 -42.63
N ILE A 712 -24.53 -13.42 -43.63
CA ILE A 712 -24.28 -11.97 -43.60
C ILE A 712 -25.60 -11.22 -43.81
N VAL A 713 -25.93 -10.31 -42.91
CA VAL A 713 -27.05 -9.39 -43.02
C VAL A 713 -26.51 -7.96 -42.92
N ASN A 714 -26.57 -7.22 -44.02
CA ASN A 714 -26.08 -5.84 -44.07
C ASN A 714 -27.22 -4.86 -44.29
N ALA A 715 -27.56 -4.10 -43.25
CA ALA A 715 -28.46 -2.94 -43.33
C ALA A 715 -27.70 -1.60 -43.29
N GLY A 716 -26.47 -1.62 -42.77
CA GLY A 716 -25.56 -0.48 -42.73
C GLY A 716 -24.70 -0.32 -43.99
N THR A 717 -23.45 0.05 -43.82
CA THR A 717 -22.46 0.20 -44.89
C THR A 717 -21.22 -0.63 -44.59
N LEU A 718 -20.77 -1.44 -45.55
CA LEU A 718 -19.44 -2.04 -45.57
C LEU A 718 -18.66 -1.40 -46.73
N THR A 719 -17.58 -0.68 -46.42
CA THR A 719 -16.74 -0.02 -47.42
C THR A 719 -15.28 -0.42 -47.29
N ALA A 720 -14.63 -0.76 -48.40
CA ALA A 720 -13.19 -0.98 -48.48
C ALA A 720 -12.56 0.00 -49.48
N GLY A 721 -11.43 0.61 -49.11
CA GLY A 721 -10.66 1.42 -50.07
C GLY A 721 -10.00 0.58 -51.18
N GLY A 722 -9.77 -0.71 -50.94
CA GLY A 722 -9.30 -1.73 -51.87
C GLY A 722 -10.35 -2.81 -52.11
N LEU A 723 -10.16 -4.01 -51.54
CA LEU A 723 -11.04 -5.16 -51.76
C LEU A 723 -12.09 -5.28 -50.65
N LEU A 724 -13.37 -5.31 -51.04
CA LEU A 724 -14.45 -5.83 -50.19
C LEU A 724 -14.63 -7.33 -50.46
N HIS A 725 -14.30 -8.17 -49.48
CA HIS A 725 -14.47 -9.62 -49.57
C HIS A 725 -15.55 -10.10 -48.61
N THR A 726 -16.45 -10.96 -49.08
CA THR A 726 -17.37 -11.68 -48.20
C THR A 726 -17.44 -13.16 -48.55
N GLN A 727 -17.59 -13.98 -47.52
CA GLN A 727 -17.81 -15.42 -47.61
C GLN A 727 -18.97 -15.79 -46.68
N SER A 728 -20.02 -16.42 -47.20
CA SER A 728 -21.14 -16.89 -46.38
C SER A 728 -21.98 -18.02 -46.97
N THR A 729 -23.00 -18.48 -46.24
CA THR A 729 -24.07 -19.32 -46.80
C THR A 729 -25.09 -18.46 -47.54
N ASN A 730 -25.58 -17.42 -46.86
CA ASN A 730 -26.48 -16.42 -47.43
C ASN A 730 -25.95 -15.02 -47.12
N LEU A 731 -26.13 -14.09 -48.06
CA LEU A 731 -25.86 -12.67 -47.88
C LEU A 731 -27.13 -11.89 -48.23
N THR A 732 -27.69 -11.19 -47.24
CA THR A 732 -28.80 -10.25 -47.46
C THR A 732 -28.29 -8.83 -47.27
N ASN A 733 -28.38 -8.03 -48.32
CA ASN A 733 -28.04 -6.62 -48.32
C ASN A 733 -29.30 -5.77 -48.49
N THR A 734 -29.56 -4.87 -47.55
CA THR A 734 -30.56 -3.80 -47.65
C THR A 734 -29.91 -2.40 -47.54
N GLY A 735 -28.64 -2.35 -47.15
CA GLY A 735 -27.80 -1.15 -47.10
C GLY A 735 -26.79 -1.08 -48.26
N ALA A 736 -25.54 -0.72 -47.97
CA ALA A 736 -24.49 -0.55 -48.98
C ALA A 736 -23.29 -1.50 -48.76
N LEU A 737 -22.84 -2.14 -49.84
CA LEU A 737 -21.60 -2.90 -49.93
C LEU A 737 -20.75 -2.30 -51.05
N VAL A 738 -19.62 -1.68 -50.72
CA VAL A 738 -18.79 -0.96 -51.69
C VAL A 738 -17.30 -1.26 -51.51
N GLY A 739 -16.59 -1.59 -52.58
CA GLY A 739 -15.12 -1.65 -52.58
C GLY A 739 -14.54 -0.94 -53.80
N ALA A 740 -13.23 -0.73 -53.87
CA ALA A 740 -12.60 -0.45 -55.17
C ALA A 740 -12.79 -1.66 -56.10
N SER A 741 -12.56 -2.85 -55.56
CA SER A 741 -13.04 -4.14 -56.09
C SER A 741 -13.86 -4.87 -55.04
N ALA A 742 -14.71 -5.81 -55.46
CA ALA A 742 -15.48 -6.63 -54.54
C ALA A 742 -15.60 -8.07 -55.01
N SER A 743 -15.49 -9.00 -54.08
CA SER A 743 -15.72 -10.44 -54.27
C SER A 743 -16.69 -10.92 -53.21
N LEU A 744 -17.96 -11.05 -53.58
CA LEU A 744 -19.02 -11.48 -52.68
C LEU A 744 -19.38 -12.93 -52.98
N ASN A 745 -19.06 -13.83 -52.06
CA ASN A 745 -19.29 -15.27 -52.23
C ASN A 745 -20.32 -15.77 -51.21
N ALA A 746 -21.41 -16.38 -51.69
CA ALA A 746 -22.36 -17.10 -50.85
C ALA A 746 -22.68 -18.47 -51.46
N THR A 747 -22.68 -19.53 -50.65
CA THR A 747 -22.93 -20.88 -51.18
C THR A 747 -24.36 -21.10 -51.66
N ASN A 748 -25.33 -20.32 -51.16
CA ASN A 748 -26.74 -20.42 -51.53
C ASN A 748 -27.28 -19.15 -52.19
N THR A 749 -27.45 -18.04 -51.47
CA THR A 749 -28.13 -16.86 -52.03
C THR A 749 -27.44 -15.55 -51.67
N ILE A 750 -27.27 -14.68 -52.66
CA ILE A 750 -26.98 -13.26 -52.47
C ILE A 750 -28.24 -12.47 -52.84
N SER A 751 -28.80 -11.74 -51.88
CA SER A 751 -30.02 -10.94 -52.04
C SER A 751 -29.74 -9.46 -51.77
N ASN A 752 -29.82 -8.63 -52.80
CA ASN A 752 -29.81 -7.17 -52.72
C ASN A 752 -31.25 -6.66 -52.78
N LEU A 753 -31.82 -6.26 -51.64
CA LEU A 753 -33.26 -6.07 -51.46
C LEU A 753 -33.62 -4.67 -50.99
N GLY A 754 -34.56 -4.04 -51.70
CA GLY A 754 -35.20 -2.78 -51.31
C GLY A 754 -34.50 -1.53 -51.85
N PRO A 755 -35.17 -0.37 -51.78
CA PRO A 755 -34.83 0.81 -52.59
C PRO A 755 -33.51 1.49 -52.21
N THR A 756 -32.93 1.18 -51.04
CA THR A 756 -31.64 1.71 -50.57
C THR A 756 -30.48 0.77 -50.82
N ALA A 757 -30.75 -0.45 -51.30
CA ALA A 757 -29.75 -1.49 -51.35
C ALA A 757 -28.79 -1.32 -52.54
N LEU A 758 -27.51 -1.17 -52.23
CA LEU A 758 -26.42 -1.00 -53.17
C LEU A 758 -25.36 -2.07 -52.96
N ILE A 759 -25.01 -2.77 -54.04
CA ILE A 759 -23.74 -3.50 -54.15
C ILE A 759 -22.95 -2.80 -55.25
N GLY A 760 -21.74 -2.35 -54.98
CA GLY A 760 -20.97 -1.69 -56.02
C GLY A 760 -19.47 -1.68 -55.88
N THR A 761 -18.82 -1.28 -56.98
CA THR A 761 -17.37 -1.07 -57.05
C THR A 761 -17.01 0.27 -57.67
N SER A 762 -15.98 0.91 -57.14
CA SER A 762 -15.58 2.27 -57.51
C SER A 762 -14.35 2.37 -58.43
N ASP A 763 -13.56 1.30 -58.58
CA ASP A 763 -12.43 1.31 -59.51
C ASP A 763 -12.86 0.89 -60.92
N SER A 764 -12.54 1.70 -61.93
CA SER A 764 -12.77 1.39 -63.35
C SER A 764 -11.99 0.17 -63.85
N ASN A 765 -10.90 -0.19 -63.17
CA ASN A 765 -10.15 -1.42 -63.44
C ASN A 765 -10.53 -2.56 -62.49
N GLY A 766 -11.36 -2.27 -61.49
CA GLY A 766 -11.79 -3.23 -60.50
C GLY A 766 -12.75 -4.26 -61.06
N THR A 767 -12.88 -5.38 -60.34
CA THR A 767 -13.88 -6.40 -60.62
C THR A 767 -14.88 -6.47 -59.48
N LEU A 768 -16.17 -6.55 -59.82
CA LEU A 768 -17.26 -6.93 -58.95
C LEU A 768 -17.66 -8.38 -59.27
N ASP A 769 -17.16 -9.33 -58.50
CA ASP A 769 -17.57 -10.73 -58.55
C ASP A 769 -18.71 -10.97 -57.55
N ILE A 770 -19.88 -11.37 -58.04
CA ILE A 770 -21.02 -11.83 -57.23
C ILE A 770 -21.24 -13.30 -57.54
N LEU A 771 -20.92 -14.14 -56.55
CA LEU A 771 -20.84 -15.59 -56.69
C LEU A 771 -21.84 -16.27 -55.75
N ALA A 772 -22.95 -16.77 -56.28
CA ALA A 772 -23.93 -17.54 -55.51
C ALA A 772 -24.86 -18.38 -56.40
N ARG A 773 -25.43 -19.45 -55.84
CA ARG A 773 -26.41 -20.29 -56.56
C ARG A 773 -27.59 -19.44 -57.06
N ASP A 774 -28.16 -18.60 -56.21
CA ASP A 774 -29.20 -17.64 -56.56
C ASP A 774 -28.75 -16.20 -56.28
N ILE A 775 -28.84 -15.33 -57.27
CA ILE A 775 -28.52 -13.90 -57.16
C ILE A 775 -29.80 -13.11 -57.40
N GLU A 776 -30.25 -12.41 -56.35
CA GLU A 776 -31.49 -11.65 -56.32
C GLU A 776 -31.16 -10.15 -56.19
N ASN A 777 -31.59 -9.34 -57.15
CA ASN A 777 -31.51 -7.89 -57.12
C ASN A 777 -32.92 -7.33 -57.27
N ARG A 778 -33.57 -7.00 -56.15
CA ARG A 778 -35.01 -6.75 -56.16
C ARG A 778 -35.43 -5.53 -55.37
N ASP A 779 -36.28 -4.72 -55.99
CA ASP A 779 -37.12 -3.76 -55.31
C ASP A 779 -38.55 -4.31 -55.15
N ASP A 780 -38.78 -4.98 -54.01
CA ASP A 780 -40.06 -5.58 -53.68
C ASP A 780 -41.04 -4.56 -53.06
N THR A 781 -40.59 -3.36 -52.69
CA THR A 781 -41.37 -2.44 -51.84
C THR A 781 -41.82 -1.15 -52.53
N THR A 782 -41.11 -0.64 -53.54
CA THR A 782 -41.48 0.61 -54.22
C THR A 782 -42.78 0.46 -55.02
N ALA A 783 -43.86 1.11 -54.58
CA ALA A 783 -45.19 0.96 -55.17
C ALA A 783 -45.46 1.86 -56.39
N THR A 784 -44.51 2.72 -56.76
CA THR A 784 -44.63 3.64 -57.90
C THR A 784 -43.77 3.19 -59.07
N ASP A 785 -44.19 3.56 -60.27
CA ASP A 785 -43.40 3.39 -61.48
C ASP A 785 -42.27 4.45 -61.53
N SER A 786 -41.22 4.26 -60.71
CA SER A 786 -40.08 5.17 -60.58
C SER A 786 -38.79 4.54 -61.12
N MET A 787 -37.73 5.35 -61.24
CA MET A 787 -36.41 4.83 -61.58
C MET A 787 -35.96 3.80 -60.54
N ALA A 788 -35.29 2.74 -61.00
CA ALA A 788 -34.72 1.73 -60.11
C ALA A 788 -33.62 2.35 -59.23
N THR A 789 -33.73 2.18 -57.92
CA THR A 789 -32.74 2.65 -56.94
C THR A 789 -32.00 1.50 -56.25
N THR A 790 -32.60 0.30 -56.17
CA THR A 790 -31.87 -0.95 -55.86
C THR A 790 -30.88 -1.23 -56.98
N ALA A 791 -29.59 -1.33 -56.65
CA ALA A 791 -28.54 -1.37 -57.66
C ALA A 791 -27.41 -2.35 -57.36
N ILE A 792 -26.98 -3.06 -58.41
CA ILE A 792 -25.67 -3.66 -58.55
C ILE A 792 -24.90 -2.81 -59.57
N PHE A 793 -23.84 -2.14 -59.15
CA PHE A 793 -23.14 -1.16 -59.99
C PHE A 793 -21.63 -1.30 -59.87
N GLY A 794 -20.95 -1.71 -60.93
CA GLY A 794 -19.49 -1.70 -60.99
C GLY A 794 -18.97 -0.65 -61.98
N MET A 795 -18.01 0.17 -61.56
CA MET A 795 -17.29 1.07 -62.48
C MET A 795 -16.37 0.31 -63.45
N GLY A 796 -15.86 -0.86 -63.04
CA GLY A 796 -15.08 -1.77 -63.87
C GLY A 796 -15.88 -2.97 -64.36
N LYS A 797 -15.27 -4.16 -64.31
CA LYS A 797 -15.91 -5.43 -64.73
C LYS A 797 -16.94 -5.87 -63.69
N VAL A 798 -18.09 -6.38 -64.14
CA VAL A 798 -19.10 -7.01 -63.27
C VAL A 798 -19.31 -8.45 -63.71
N VAL A 799 -19.26 -9.39 -62.77
CA VAL A 799 -19.50 -10.81 -63.00
C VAL A 799 -20.58 -11.32 -62.05
N LEU A 800 -21.57 -12.00 -62.62
CA LEU A 800 -22.60 -12.72 -61.87
C LEU A 800 -22.49 -14.20 -62.23
N ALA A 801 -22.21 -15.05 -61.24
CA ALA A 801 -21.96 -16.47 -61.45
C ALA A 801 -22.34 -17.32 -60.22
N GLY A 802 -22.37 -18.64 -60.37
CA GLY A 802 -22.66 -19.60 -59.28
C GLY A 802 -21.49 -19.83 -58.32
N GLY A 803 -20.27 -19.55 -58.77
CA GLY A 803 -19.03 -19.84 -58.08
C GLY A 803 -17.84 -19.88 -59.05
N LYS A 804 -16.65 -20.18 -58.53
CA LYS A 804 -15.46 -20.50 -59.34
C LYS A 804 -15.04 -21.94 -59.04
N ASP A 805 -14.69 -22.69 -60.08
CA ASP A 805 -14.06 -24.00 -59.89
C ASP A 805 -12.57 -23.87 -59.51
N ALA A 806 -11.90 -25.00 -59.27
CA ALA A 806 -10.48 -25.03 -58.91
C ALA A 806 -9.55 -24.47 -60.00
N SER A 807 -10.02 -24.35 -61.25
CA SER A 807 -9.27 -23.73 -62.36
C SER A 807 -9.49 -22.21 -62.45
N GLY A 808 -10.39 -21.66 -61.63
CA GLY A 808 -10.80 -20.25 -61.67
C GLY A 808 -11.88 -19.96 -62.72
N SER A 809 -12.46 -20.98 -63.36
CA SER A 809 -13.55 -20.82 -64.32
C SER A 809 -14.88 -20.59 -63.60
N TYR A 810 -15.71 -19.70 -64.12
CA TYR A 810 -17.01 -19.40 -63.55
C TYR A 810 -18.02 -20.53 -63.83
N ALA A 811 -18.73 -20.97 -62.79
CA ALA A 811 -19.87 -21.87 -62.91
C ALA A 811 -21.18 -21.08 -63.05
N ASN A 812 -22.21 -21.69 -63.63
CA ASN A 812 -23.52 -21.05 -63.74
C ASN A 812 -24.19 -20.90 -62.36
N ALA A 813 -24.74 -19.72 -62.09
CA ALA A 813 -25.79 -19.55 -61.10
C ALA A 813 -27.07 -20.26 -61.58
N ALA A 814 -27.85 -20.84 -60.68
CA ALA A 814 -29.15 -21.39 -61.03
C ALA A 814 -30.13 -20.27 -61.45
N LEU A 815 -30.06 -19.12 -60.78
CA LEU A 815 -30.92 -17.97 -61.04
C LEU A 815 -30.19 -16.65 -60.85
N VAL A 816 -30.34 -15.75 -61.82
CA VAL A 816 -30.12 -14.31 -61.66
C VAL A 816 -31.46 -13.60 -61.86
N ASN A 817 -32.02 -13.06 -60.79
CA ASN A 817 -33.33 -12.42 -60.80
C ASN A 817 -33.22 -10.92 -60.49
N ASN A 818 -33.58 -10.10 -61.47
CA ASN A 818 -33.58 -8.65 -61.39
C ASN A 818 -35.03 -8.13 -61.43
N VAL A 819 -35.55 -7.61 -60.31
CA VAL A 819 -36.95 -7.16 -60.20
C VAL A 819 -36.99 -5.68 -59.85
N SER A 820 -37.49 -4.85 -60.76
CA SER A 820 -37.55 -3.38 -60.60
C SER A 820 -36.21 -2.75 -60.15
N ALA A 821 -35.08 -3.36 -60.51
CA ALA A 821 -33.74 -2.99 -60.04
C ALA A 821 -32.76 -2.80 -61.21
N LEU A 822 -31.57 -2.28 -60.90
CA LEU A 822 -30.50 -1.98 -61.86
C LEU A 822 -29.30 -2.92 -61.68
N ILE A 823 -28.79 -3.46 -62.78
CA ILE A 823 -27.45 -4.06 -62.85
C ILE A 823 -26.66 -3.35 -63.95
N GLN A 824 -25.51 -2.76 -63.61
CA GLN A 824 -24.71 -1.97 -64.54
C GLN A 824 -23.21 -2.22 -64.38
N SER A 825 -22.53 -2.29 -65.52
CA SER A 825 -21.08 -2.37 -65.64
C SER A 825 -20.55 -1.20 -66.44
N GLY A 826 -19.50 -0.55 -65.94
CA GLY A 826 -18.73 0.48 -66.64
C GLY A 826 -17.79 -0.11 -67.70
N ALA A 827 -17.42 -1.39 -67.57
CA ALA A 827 -16.62 -2.13 -68.55
C ALA A 827 -17.34 -3.42 -69.00
N ASP A 828 -16.72 -4.58 -68.79
CA ASP A 828 -17.30 -5.87 -69.17
C ASP A 828 -18.35 -6.36 -68.18
N MET A 829 -19.37 -7.02 -68.71
CA MET A 829 -20.39 -7.71 -67.92
C MET A 829 -20.40 -9.17 -68.35
N GLU A 830 -20.12 -10.06 -67.41
CA GLU A 830 -20.23 -11.50 -67.59
C GLU A 830 -21.38 -12.05 -66.76
N LEU A 831 -22.18 -12.90 -67.38
CA LEU A 831 -23.38 -13.48 -66.79
C LEU A 831 -23.37 -14.98 -67.05
N HIS A 832 -23.06 -15.73 -66.01
CA HIS A 832 -23.00 -17.19 -66.01
C HIS A 832 -24.20 -17.69 -65.21
N ALA A 833 -25.30 -17.98 -65.89
CA ALA A 833 -26.53 -18.38 -65.24
C ALA A 833 -27.39 -19.32 -66.11
N ASP A 834 -28.04 -20.29 -65.49
CA ASP A 834 -29.00 -21.18 -66.14
C ASP A 834 -30.30 -20.43 -66.49
N LYS A 835 -30.70 -19.50 -65.62
CA LYS A 835 -31.88 -18.64 -65.81
C LYS A 835 -31.61 -17.21 -65.41
N VAL A 836 -31.97 -16.28 -66.29
CA VAL A 836 -31.94 -14.83 -66.03
C VAL A 836 -33.35 -14.28 -66.19
N THR A 837 -33.89 -13.68 -65.13
CA THR A 837 -35.18 -13.00 -65.16
C THR A 837 -34.99 -11.53 -64.89
N SER A 838 -35.59 -10.67 -65.73
CA SER A 838 -35.64 -9.23 -65.49
C SER A 838 -37.09 -8.77 -65.63
N THR A 839 -37.72 -8.35 -64.53
CA THR A 839 -39.15 -8.01 -64.50
C THR A 839 -39.38 -6.64 -63.88
N ARG A 840 -40.47 -5.96 -64.30
CA ARG A 840 -40.96 -4.71 -63.68
C ARG A 840 -42.23 -5.03 -62.92
N ARG A 841 -42.26 -4.72 -61.63
CA ARG A 841 -43.41 -5.01 -60.78
C ARG A 841 -44.53 -3.97 -60.94
N VAL A 842 -44.17 -2.70 -61.14
CA VAL A 842 -45.11 -1.59 -61.28
C VAL A 842 -44.82 -0.87 -62.58
N MET A 843 -45.84 -0.72 -63.43
CA MET A 843 -45.78 0.03 -64.69
C MET A 843 -46.95 0.99 -64.76
N LYS A 844 -46.70 2.24 -65.14
CA LYS A 844 -47.71 3.24 -65.43
C LYS A 844 -47.77 3.43 -66.94
N THR A 845 -48.91 3.11 -67.53
CA THR A 845 -49.17 3.37 -68.94
C THR A 845 -49.78 4.76 -69.12
N SER A 846 -49.38 5.47 -70.18
CA SER A 846 -50.03 6.71 -70.61
C SER A 846 -50.34 6.65 -72.10
N THR A 847 -51.38 7.34 -72.54
CA THR A 847 -51.78 7.39 -73.94
C THR A 847 -51.31 8.70 -74.56
N SER A 848 -50.40 8.63 -75.53
CA SER A 848 -49.86 9.80 -76.24
C SER A 848 -49.98 9.58 -77.75
N GLN A 849 -50.19 10.65 -78.52
CA GLN A 849 -50.04 10.61 -79.97
C GLN A 849 -48.54 10.57 -80.29
N ILE A 850 -48.10 9.50 -80.96
CA ILE A 850 -46.69 9.31 -81.35
C ILE A 850 -46.62 9.38 -82.87
N ASP A 851 -45.70 10.19 -83.40
CA ASP A 851 -45.39 10.21 -84.83
C ASP A 851 -44.81 8.84 -85.23
N PRO A 852 -45.45 8.10 -86.15
CA PRO A 852 -44.93 6.82 -86.62
C PRO A 852 -43.48 6.86 -87.11
N ALA A 853 -42.99 7.99 -87.62
CA ALA A 853 -41.60 8.13 -88.07
C ALA A 853 -40.59 8.07 -86.90
N SER A 854 -41.00 8.49 -85.70
CA SER A 854 -40.16 8.46 -84.49
C SER A 854 -39.95 7.04 -83.92
N LEU A 855 -40.73 6.06 -84.36
CA LEU A 855 -40.65 4.65 -83.94
C LEU A 855 -39.70 3.81 -84.82
N ALA A 856 -39.40 4.27 -86.04
CA ALA A 856 -38.52 3.57 -86.99
C ALA A 856 -37.07 3.43 -86.47
N GLN A 857 -36.58 4.39 -85.68
CA GLN A 857 -35.24 4.38 -85.11
C GLN A 857 -35.01 3.27 -84.06
N PHE A 858 -36.09 2.72 -83.51
CA PHE A 858 -36.03 1.67 -82.48
C PHE A 858 -36.16 0.25 -83.04
N GLY A 859 -36.27 0.10 -84.38
CA GLY A 859 -36.36 -1.21 -85.02
C GLY A 859 -37.63 -1.99 -84.68
N VAL A 860 -38.68 -1.33 -84.18
CA VAL A 860 -39.97 -1.95 -83.86
C VAL A 860 -40.79 -2.07 -85.15
N PRO A 861 -41.04 -3.28 -85.69
CA PRO A 861 -41.84 -3.43 -86.90
C PRO A 861 -43.31 -3.12 -86.58
N ILE A 862 -43.81 -1.99 -87.10
CA ILE A 862 -45.23 -1.66 -87.04
C ILE A 862 -45.95 -2.40 -88.17
N ASN A 863 -46.59 -3.54 -87.86
CA ASN A 863 -47.47 -4.23 -88.80
C ASN A 863 -48.93 -3.81 -88.54
N GLY A 864 -49.49 -3.02 -89.45
CA GLY A 864 -50.91 -2.68 -89.46
C GLY A 864 -51.54 -3.08 -90.80
N ARG A 865 -52.74 -3.67 -90.76
CA ARG A 865 -53.60 -3.82 -91.94
C ARG A 865 -54.74 -2.81 -91.85
N THR A 866 -54.93 -2.03 -92.91
CA THR A 866 -56.06 -1.11 -93.05
C THR A 866 -57.31 -1.93 -93.36
N GLY A 867 -58.34 -1.87 -92.52
CA GLY A 867 -59.65 -2.43 -92.85
C GLY A 867 -60.33 -1.59 -93.93
N GLN A 868 -60.60 -2.17 -95.10
CA GLN A 868 -61.46 -1.55 -96.12
C GLN A 868 -62.92 -1.88 -95.83
N ILE A 869 -63.79 -0.86 -95.87
CA ILE A 869 -65.25 -1.02 -95.75
C ILE A 869 -65.77 -1.69 -97.04
N GLY A 870 -66.45 -2.83 -96.93
CA GLY A 870 -67.23 -3.43 -98.03
C GLY A 870 -67.05 -4.93 -98.30
N VAL A 871 -66.26 -5.68 -97.52
CA VAL A 871 -66.06 -7.12 -97.74
C VAL A 871 -67.07 -7.95 -96.93
N LYS A 872 -67.93 -8.72 -97.61
CA LYS A 872 -68.83 -9.73 -97.01
C LYS A 872 -68.11 -11.08 -96.97
N ASP A 873 -67.39 -11.35 -95.89
CA ASP A 873 -66.88 -12.69 -95.56
C ASP A 873 -67.12 -12.96 -94.05
N PRO A 874 -67.92 -13.97 -93.67
CA PRO A 874 -68.31 -14.20 -92.28
C PRO A 874 -67.18 -14.65 -91.33
N ASP A 875 -66.01 -15.05 -91.85
CA ASP A 875 -64.93 -15.61 -91.03
C ASP A 875 -63.84 -14.59 -90.62
N SER A 876 -64.08 -13.28 -90.82
CA SER A 876 -63.21 -12.21 -90.30
C SER A 876 -63.69 -11.66 -88.95
N ILE A 877 -62.75 -11.47 -88.02
CA ILE A 877 -62.99 -10.89 -86.68
C ILE A 877 -63.67 -9.52 -86.83
N GLY A 878 -64.93 -9.41 -86.37
CA GLY A 878 -65.71 -8.17 -86.31
C GLY A 878 -66.96 -8.09 -87.22
N GLY A 879 -67.32 -9.14 -87.95
CA GLY A 879 -68.56 -9.18 -88.72
C GLY A 879 -69.81 -9.24 -87.82
N VAL A 880 -70.66 -8.19 -87.85
CA VAL A 880 -71.97 -8.17 -87.20
C VAL A 880 -73.07 -8.23 -88.26
N TYR A 881 -74.07 -9.09 -88.06
CA TYR A 881 -75.32 -9.09 -88.83
C TYR A 881 -76.14 -7.84 -88.50
N THR A 882 -76.54 -7.05 -89.50
CA THR A 882 -77.45 -5.91 -89.30
C THR A 882 -78.85 -6.19 -89.85
N GLU A 883 -79.87 -6.01 -89.02
CA GLU A 883 -81.11 -5.34 -89.43
C GLU A 883 -81.61 -4.39 -88.30
N PRO A 884 -82.06 -3.14 -88.61
CA PRO A 884 -82.18 -1.97 -87.71
C PRO A 884 -83.67 -1.71 -87.29
N PRO A 885 -84.15 -0.60 -86.63
CA PRO A 885 -83.61 0.77 -86.43
C PRO A 885 -83.80 1.33 -84.98
N HIS A 886 -83.26 2.47 -84.53
CA HIS A 886 -83.34 3.90 -84.91
C HIS A 886 -82.14 4.63 -84.24
N GLY A 887 -81.46 5.66 -84.75
CA GLY A 887 -81.92 6.94 -85.32
C GLY A 887 -81.55 8.09 -84.36
N GLY A 888 -80.36 8.71 -84.50
CA GLY A 888 -79.93 9.85 -83.67
C GLY A 888 -78.63 10.55 -84.13
N GLN A 889 -78.60 11.90 -84.03
CA GLN A 889 -77.59 12.82 -84.57
C GLN A 889 -76.28 12.94 -83.74
N TRP A 890 -75.53 11.83 -83.60
CA TRP A 890 -74.13 11.84 -83.18
C TRP A 890 -73.30 11.09 -84.24
N ASN A 891 -72.68 11.76 -85.21
CA ASN A 891 -71.42 12.54 -85.15
C ASN A 891 -70.17 11.64 -85.11
N SER A 892 -69.47 11.69 -86.23
CA SER A 892 -68.06 11.34 -86.47
C SER A 892 -67.70 9.90 -86.82
N THR A 893 -67.53 9.70 -88.13
CA THR A 893 -66.47 8.87 -88.71
C THR A 893 -65.12 9.15 -88.03
N TYR A 894 -64.71 8.26 -87.13
CA TYR A 894 -63.30 8.06 -86.80
C TYR A 894 -62.89 6.68 -87.31
N GLN A 895 -61.98 6.66 -88.28
CA GLN A 895 -61.19 5.47 -88.56
C GLN A 895 -60.26 5.28 -87.36
N PHE A 896 -60.51 4.27 -86.53
CA PHE A 896 -59.49 3.80 -85.59
C PHE A 896 -58.68 2.72 -86.30
N THR A 897 -57.42 3.03 -86.59
CA THR A 897 -56.44 1.98 -86.87
C THR A 897 -55.79 1.63 -85.54
N THR A 898 -56.15 0.49 -84.96
CA THR A 898 -55.48 -0.04 -83.78
C THR A 898 -54.18 -0.68 -84.23
N TYR A 899 -53.05 -0.05 -83.94
CA TYR A 899 -51.73 -0.66 -84.10
C TYR A 899 -51.38 -1.40 -82.81
N TYR A 900 -51.02 -2.68 -82.93
CA TYR A 900 -50.41 -3.43 -81.84
C TYR A 900 -48.90 -3.43 -82.07
N ALA A 901 -48.15 -2.88 -81.12
CA ALA A 901 -46.70 -3.05 -81.05
C ALA A 901 -46.41 -3.88 -79.80
N ASP A 902 -46.01 -5.13 -79.98
CA ASP A 902 -45.52 -5.97 -78.89
C ASP A 902 -43.99 -5.80 -78.83
N SER A 903 -43.53 -4.89 -77.97
CA SER A 903 -42.10 -4.65 -77.76
C SER A 903 -41.63 -5.37 -76.50
N ALA A 904 -41.42 -6.68 -76.61
CA ALA A 904 -40.66 -7.42 -75.62
C ALA A 904 -39.51 -8.16 -76.32
N THR A 905 -38.42 -7.44 -76.61
CA THR A 905 -37.16 -8.09 -76.97
C THR A 905 -36.03 -7.41 -76.21
N ALA A 906 -35.60 -8.05 -75.13
CA ALA A 906 -34.33 -7.73 -74.47
C ALA A 906 -33.20 -7.96 -75.48
N THR A 907 -32.58 -6.88 -75.95
CA THR A 907 -31.44 -7.00 -76.86
C THR A 907 -30.22 -7.47 -76.07
N ARG A 908 -29.79 -8.71 -76.29
CA ARG A 908 -28.47 -9.18 -75.85
C ARG A 908 -27.41 -8.47 -76.69
N ARG A 909 -26.87 -7.34 -76.23
CA ARG A 909 -25.65 -6.74 -76.82
C ARG A 909 -24.43 -7.40 -76.19
N MET A 910 -23.87 -8.41 -76.86
CA MET A 910 -22.48 -8.81 -76.63
C MET A 910 -21.60 -8.08 -77.65
N ASN A 911 -20.55 -7.42 -77.16
CA ASN A 911 -19.54 -6.64 -77.87
C ASN A 911 -19.94 -5.24 -78.37
N SER A 912 -19.87 -4.26 -77.47
CA SER A 912 -19.53 -2.87 -77.83
C SER A 912 -18.81 -2.20 -76.66
N THR A 913 -17.89 -1.27 -76.96
CA THR A 913 -17.07 -0.44 -76.05
C THR A 913 -17.86 0.59 -75.21
N HIS A 914 -19.16 0.37 -75.00
CA HIS A 914 -20.06 1.28 -74.26
C HIS A 914 -20.61 0.57 -73.01
N THR A 915 -20.92 1.36 -71.98
CA THR A 915 -21.57 0.96 -70.71
C THR A 915 -22.65 -0.12 -70.92
N LYS A 916 -22.53 -1.26 -70.22
CA LYS A 916 -23.44 -2.41 -70.32
C LYS A 916 -24.47 -2.36 -69.18
N ARG A 917 -25.76 -2.50 -69.51
CA ARG A 917 -26.87 -2.30 -68.56
C ARG A 917 -27.94 -3.40 -68.70
N ILE A 918 -28.26 -4.06 -67.59
CA ILE A 918 -29.50 -4.84 -67.41
C ILE A 918 -30.37 -4.00 -66.49
N ALA A 919 -31.36 -3.34 -67.07
CA ALA A 919 -32.28 -2.50 -66.33
C ALA A 919 -33.71 -2.80 -66.74
N THR A 920 -34.59 -2.70 -65.77
CA THR A 920 -36.01 -2.65 -66.04
C THR A 920 -36.34 -1.24 -66.56
N ALA A 921 -36.55 -1.07 -67.87
CA ALA A 921 -36.63 0.25 -68.51
C ALA A 921 -37.82 1.11 -67.99
N MET A 922 -37.61 2.43 -67.89
CA MET A 922 -38.66 3.46 -68.05
C MET A 922 -38.65 3.86 -69.51
N TRP A 923 -39.81 3.89 -70.15
CA TRP A 923 -39.98 4.43 -71.50
C TRP A 923 -40.51 5.85 -71.42
#